data_AF-A0A267T8X1-F1
#
_entry.id   AF-A0A267T8X1-F1
#
_cell.length_a   1.000
_cell.length_b   1.000
_cell.length_c   1.000
_cell.angle_alpha   90.00
_cell.angle_beta   90.00
_cell.angle_gamma   90.00
#
_symmetry.space_group_name_H-M   'P 1'
#
loop_
_entity.id
_entity.type
_entity.pdbx_description
1 polymer ?
#
loop_
_entity_poly.entity_id
_entity_poly.type
_entity_poly.pdbx_seq_one_letter_code
_entity_poly.pdbx_strand_id
1 'polypeptide(L)'
;MKKLYQILQNREYLFISVLSILPLLAKSRIIELFEKTEEFKNYISQYPSTSLSLDIVTALVYLLMIFQLLYRWKNKVIVDNIRVLLLIVLCFWYAVARFSLEWKFSPTYNFQSLYYTDLLIVITYFNCILLTRNYFDAYILLKFKPLLARAKNQEGFILESNGDQDLLGRKSYAKNISKTILKSRIDKQESCAIGITSSWGSGKSFFLDEIKKNLKNNDCIIIDFNPWKNHNSKNLINNFFDTFNNALSEYNPKLSSQIRQYANQLAEAEDNTYTKALDFLFQLVYGKKSVDELYDTINSTINKIDKKIIVFIDDLDRLDGNEILEIFKLVRTSSNFENTVFVVAFDKEYILSVLSSQYTDFRANFLEKIFIAEFCLPDFESEIIYEELEGRLLDALDERYHNLVKEYFTYQEDYVNNILKKCIISIRDVVRFPNVFKVNFNHIANQVSFYDILNLELIRYKYPSIHNFIRKNIKNIQDSDKFYFFKIDHVSTKRLWDQDDNLKKLDINLIFALFDNPINRDSVHTPFANKSKDLSLNENSSLGIRSYSNYQTYFTLRLIEKAIDEVEFQAIKLAKTEHFLDKIESWSQMSEITLESLVTKLYSVSKFSSQLEYKNILRGLYFLVEKFYTNNYSSPDTSNFFNFQKYFLDYTNSIFLI
;
A
#
# COMPACT_ATOMS: atom_id res chain seq x y z
N MET A 1 -27.40 17.76 -22.69
CA MET A 1 -26.65 18.47 -21.63
C MET A 1 -25.16 18.09 -21.53
N LYS A 2 -24.76 16.81 -21.45
CA LYS A 2 -23.34 16.39 -21.36
C LYS A 2 -22.40 16.88 -22.50
N LYS A 3 -22.87 16.96 -23.76
CA LYS A 3 -22.08 17.48 -24.89
C LYS A 3 -21.88 19.00 -24.83
N LEU A 4 -22.93 19.77 -24.53
CA LEU A 4 -22.84 21.21 -24.29
C LEU A 4 -21.89 21.52 -23.10
N TYR A 5 -21.93 20.64 -22.10
CA TYR A 5 -21.09 20.67 -20.91
C TYR A 5 -19.61 20.41 -21.21
N GLN A 6 -19.26 19.44 -22.06
CA GLN A 6 -17.87 19.24 -22.51
C GLN A 6 -17.33 20.42 -23.32
N ILE A 7 -18.18 21.05 -24.14
CA ILE A 7 -17.83 22.25 -24.89
C ILE A 7 -17.52 23.40 -23.91
N LEU A 8 -18.40 23.65 -22.93
CA LEU A 8 -18.20 24.71 -21.91
C LEU A 8 -17.01 24.47 -20.97
N GLN A 9 -16.54 23.23 -20.84
CA GLN A 9 -15.37 22.87 -20.05
C GLN A 9 -14.04 23.17 -20.77
N ASN A 10 -14.09 23.42 -22.07
CA ASN A 10 -12.88 23.60 -22.85
C ASN A 10 -12.20 24.94 -22.52
N ARG A 11 -10.88 24.87 -22.33
CA ARG A 11 -10.05 25.94 -21.76
C ARG A 11 -10.02 27.23 -22.58
N GLU A 12 -10.50 27.19 -23.82
CA GLU A 12 -10.43 28.25 -24.82
C GLU A 12 -11.64 29.19 -24.79
N TYR A 13 -12.83 28.74 -24.38
CA TYR A 13 -14.06 29.52 -24.60
C TYR A 13 -14.19 30.80 -23.76
N LEU A 14 -13.63 30.84 -22.55
CA LEU A 14 -13.60 32.07 -21.73
C LEU A 14 -12.55 33.07 -22.27
N PHE A 15 -11.49 32.57 -22.89
CA PHE A 15 -10.51 33.40 -23.58
C PHE A 15 -11.09 33.95 -24.89
N ILE A 16 -11.79 33.12 -25.65
CA ILE A 16 -12.50 33.51 -26.88
C ILE A 16 -13.60 34.53 -26.59
N SER A 17 -14.36 34.40 -25.49
CA SER A 17 -15.39 35.37 -25.12
C SER A 17 -14.82 36.71 -24.62
N VAL A 18 -13.63 36.70 -24.01
CA VAL A 18 -12.89 37.94 -23.67
C VAL A 18 -12.28 38.57 -24.93
N LEU A 19 -11.76 37.76 -25.86
CA LEU A 19 -11.26 38.22 -27.17
C LEU A 19 -12.38 38.80 -28.05
N SER A 20 -13.61 38.32 -27.93
CA SER A 20 -14.74 38.90 -28.68
C SER A 20 -15.15 40.29 -28.19
N ILE A 21 -14.73 40.69 -26.98
CA ILE A 21 -15.03 42.00 -26.38
C ILE A 21 -13.88 43.00 -26.63
N LEU A 22 -12.66 42.53 -26.93
CA LEU A 22 -11.51 43.36 -27.28
C LEU A 22 -11.76 44.37 -28.43
N PRO A 23 -12.48 44.02 -29.52
CA PRO A 23 -12.85 44.97 -30.57
C PRO A 23 -13.77 46.10 -30.09
N LEU A 24 -14.58 45.88 -29.05
CA LEU A 24 -15.45 46.89 -28.44
C LEU A 24 -14.65 47.87 -27.56
N LEU A 25 -13.54 47.42 -26.97
CA LEU A 25 -12.66 48.28 -26.20
C LEU A 25 -11.88 49.26 -27.08
N ALA A 26 -11.64 48.92 -28.35
CA ALA A 26 -10.82 49.71 -29.26
C ALA A 26 -11.57 50.32 -30.46
N LYS A 27 -12.90 50.36 -30.39
CA LYS A 27 -13.76 50.76 -31.51
C LYS A 27 -13.33 52.08 -32.16
N SER A 28 -13.01 53.15 -31.42
CA SER A 28 -12.63 54.44 -32.04
C SER A 28 -11.29 54.37 -32.79
N ARG A 29 -10.23 53.79 -32.21
CA ARG A 29 -8.92 53.66 -32.88
C ARG A 29 -8.90 52.59 -33.97
N ILE A 30 -9.70 51.53 -33.82
CA ILE A 30 -9.95 50.56 -34.90
C ILE A 30 -10.64 51.29 -36.06
N ILE A 31 -11.69 52.06 -35.79
CA ILE A 31 -12.36 52.88 -36.80
C ILE A 31 -11.38 53.86 -37.45
N GLU A 32 -10.53 54.54 -36.69
CA GLU A 32 -9.52 55.49 -37.19
C GLU A 32 -8.41 54.80 -38.02
N LEU A 33 -8.00 53.58 -37.65
CA LEU A 33 -7.09 52.72 -38.42
C LEU A 33 -7.72 52.26 -39.75
N PHE A 34 -9.02 51.99 -39.75
CA PHE A 34 -9.78 51.52 -40.91
C PHE A 34 -10.46 52.66 -41.70
N GLU A 35 -10.44 53.91 -41.21
CA GLU A 35 -10.94 55.08 -41.93
C GLU A 35 -10.07 55.45 -43.14
N LYS A 36 -8.86 54.90 -43.23
CA LYS A 36 -7.97 55.03 -44.38
C LYS A 36 -8.37 54.14 -45.57
N THR A 37 -9.34 53.24 -45.42
CA THR A 37 -9.87 52.40 -46.50
C THR A 37 -11.37 52.63 -46.69
N GLU A 38 -11.76 53.24 -47.82
CA GLU A 38 -13.17 53.64 -48.09
C GLU A 38 -14.16 52.46 -48.03
N GLU A 39 -13.73 51.25 -48.41
CA GLU A 39 -14.57 50.05 -48.36
C GLU A 39 -15.01 49.67 -46.94
N PHE A 40 -14.15 49.89 -45.94
CA PHE A 40 -14.43 49.51 -44.56
C PHE A 40 -15.32 50.52 -43.83
N LYS A 41 -15.26 51.80 -44.26
CA LYS A 41 -16.06 52.90 -43.70
C LYS A 41 -17.57 52.69 -43.93
N ASN A 42 -17.95 52.16 -45.08
CA ASN A 42 -19.35 51.79 -45.39
C ASN A 42 -19.85 50.60 -44.56
N TYR A 43 -18.97 49.63 -44.26
CA TYR A 43 -19.34 48.44 -43.47
C TYR A 43 -19.51 48.76 -41.99
N ILE A 44 -18.64 49.63 -41.44
CA ILE A 44 -18.68 50.02 -40.02
C ILE A 44 -19.80 51.04 -39.75
N SER A 45 -20.06 51.98 -40.67
CA SER A 45 -21.14 52.97 -40.52
C SER A 45 -22.55 52.35 -40.56
N GLN A 46 -22.68 51.12 -41.06
CA GLN A 46 -23.90 50.32 -41.00
C GLN A 46 -24.11 49.58 -39.66
N TYR A 47 -23.10 49.53 -38.77
CA TYR A 47 -23.31 48.95 -37.43
C TYR A 47 -24.15 49.91 -36.58
N PRO A 48 -25.36 49.51 -36.18
CA PRO A 48 -26.28 50.42 -35.52
C PRO A 48 -25.68 50.91 -34.18
N SER A 49 -25.82 52.22 -33.96
CA SER A 49 -25.86 52.81 -32.63
C SER A 49 -26.82 51.98 -31.77
N THR A 50 -26.31 51.26 -30.77
CA THR A 50 -27.05 50.59 -29.68
C THR A 50 -28.39 49.96 -30.09
N SER A 51 -28.44 48.64 -30.30
CA SER A 51 -29.68 47.91 -30.59
C SER A 51 -30.08 47.00 -29.43
N LEU A 52 -31.38 46.80 -29.23
CA LEU A 52 -31.93 45.85 -28.25
C LEU A 52 -31.39 44.42 -28.47
N SER A 53 -31.13 44.03 -29.73
CA SER A 53 -30.52 42.74 -30.07
C SER A 53 -29.10 42.59 -29.51
N LEU A 54 -28.31 43.67 -29.49
CA LEU A 54 -26.96 43.67 -28.93
C LEU A 54 -27.00 43.52 -27.40
N ASP A 55 -27.96 44.18 -26.74
CA ASP A 55 -28.21 43.99 -25.30
C ASP A 55 -28.56 42.53 -24.97
N ILE A 56 -29.40 41.88 -25.77
CA ILE A 56 -29.78 40.47 -25.55
C ILE A 56 -28.58 39.54 -25.73
N VAL A 57 -27.79 39.72 -26.80
CA VAL A 57 -26.61 38.89 -27.06
C VAL A 57 -25.57 39.06 -25.95
N THR A 58 -25.30 40.29 -25.53
CA THR A 58 -24.35 40.57 -24.45
C THR A 58 -24.84 40.01 -23.11
N ALA A 59 -26.13 40.15 -22.79
CA ALA A 59 -26.73 39.53 -21.60
C ALA A 59 -26.58 38.00 -21.57
N LEU A 60 -26.78 37.32 -22.72
CA LEU A 60 -26.58 35.88 -22.84
C LEU A 60 -25.12 35.47 -22.60
N VAL A 61 -24.16 36.23 -23.13
CA VAL A 61 -22.73 36.00 -22.88
C VAL A 61 -22.40 36.13 -21.39
N TYR A 62 -22.92 37.16 -20.71
CA TYR A 62 -22.70 37.32 -19.27
C TYR A 62 -23.34 36.21 -18.44
N LEU A 63 -24.56 35.79 -18.78
CA LEU A 63 -25.22 34.66 -18.11
C LEU A 63 -24.38 33.38 -18.21
N LEU A 64 -23.79 33.12 -19.38
CA LEU A 64 -22.87 31.99 -19.56
C LEU A 64 -21.61 32.13 -18.69
N MET A 65 -21.02 33.32 -18.60
CA MET A 65 -19.84 33.56 -17.76
C MET A 65 -20.14 33.39 -16.27
N ILE A 66 -21.30 33.89 -15.80
CA ILE A 66 -21.75 33.74 -14.41
C ILE A 66 -22.03 32.27 -14.10
N PHE A 67 -22.69 31.54 -15.00
CA PHE A 67 -22.93 30.11 -14.84
C PHE A 67 -21.63 29.32 -14.71
N GLN A 68 -20.62 29.64 -15.52
CA GLN A 68 -19.29 29.02 -15.41
C GLN A 68 -18.62 29.34 -14.08
N LEU A 69 -18.73 30.57 -13.56
CA LEU A 69 -18.19 30.96 -12.27
C LEU A 69 -18.85 30.20 -11.11
N LEU A 70 -20.19 30.14 -11.08
CA LEU A 70 -20.94 29.42 -10.06
C LEU A 70 -20.63 27.92 -10.09
N TYR A 71 -20.48 27.36 -11.29
CA TYR A 71 -20.07 25.98 -11.47
C TYR A 71 -18.66 25.72 -10.90
N ARG A 72 -17.68 26.57 -11.22
CA ARG A 72 -16.31 26.45 -10.68
C ARG A 72 -16.28 26.63 -9.16
N TRP A 73 -17.09 27.53 -8.64
CA TRP A 73 -17.27 27.73 -7.20
C TRP A 73 -17.74 26.44 -6.53
N LYS A 74 -18.83 25.84 -7.05
CA LYS A 74 -19.45 24.62 -6.50
C LYS A 74 -18.52 23.41 -6.56
N ASN A 75 -17.78 23.26 -7.66
CA ASN A 75 -16.93 22.08 -7.90
C ASN A 75 -15.46 22.26 -7.51
N LYS A 76 -15.10 23.36 -6.84
CA LYS A 76 -13.74 23.65 -6.38
C LYS A 76 -12.68 23.53 -7.49
N VAL A 77 -13.02 23.99 -8.70
CA VAL A 77 -12.11 23.91 -9.85
C VAL A 77 -10.97 24.93 -9.69
N ILE A 78 -9.74 24.51 -9.99
CA ILE A 78 -8.55 25.37 -9.94
C ILE A 78 -8.54 26.33 -11.13
N VAL A 79 -8.40 27.62 -10.86
CA VAL A 79 -8.23 28.67 -11.86
C VAL A 79 -6.73 28.91 -12.06
N ASP A 80 -6.31 29.12 -13.30
CA ASP A 80 -4.92 29.36 -13.68
C ASP A 80 -4.50 30.82 -13.39
N ASN A 81 -3.35 30.99 -12.73
CA ASN A 81 -2.79 32.29 -12.32
C ASN A 81 -2.56 33.23 -13.51
N ILE A 82 -2.12 32.69 -14.64
CA ILE A 82 -1.82 33.49 -15.84
C ILE A 82 -3.10 34.15 -16.37
N ARG A 83 -4.25 33.46 -16.27
CA ARG A 83 -5.53 33.98 -16.77
C ARG A 83 -6.09 35.09 -15.90
N VAL A 84 -5.96 34.96 -14.59
CA VAL A 84 -6.39 36.03 -13.68
C VAL A 84 -5.49 37.25 -13.84
N LEU A 85 -4.18 37.05 -14.02
CA LEU A 85 -3.26 38.14 -14.36
C LEU A 85 -3.66 38.85 -15.66
N LEU A 86 -3.96 38.10 -16.72
CA LEU A 86 -4.44 38.66 -17.99
C LEU A 86 -5.74 39.46 -17.82
N LEU A 87 -6.70 38.95 -17.05
CA LEU A 87 -7.95 39.66 -16.77
C LEU A 87 -7.74 40.94 -15.93
N ILE A 88 -6.83 40.91 -14.97
CA ILE A 88 -6.43 42.10 -14.19
C ILE A 88 -5.79 43.14 -15.11
N VAL A 89 -4.88 42.72 -15.99
CA VAL A 89 -4.23 43.61 -16.97
C VAL A 89 -5.27 44.22 -17.92
N LEU A 90 -6.23 43.42 -18.40
CA LEU A 90 -7.31 43.90 -19.25
C LEU A 90 -8.25 44.87 -18.52
N CYS A 91 -8.59 44.60 -17.25
CA CYS A 91 -9.40 45.52 -16.44
C CYS A 91 -8.65 46.82 -16.13
N PHE A 92 -7.35 46.74 -15.87
CA PHE A 92 -6.50 47.91 -15.66
C PHE A 92 -6.43 48.76 -16.93
N TRP A 93 -6.16 48.13 -18.08
CA TRP A 93 -6.15 48.81 -19.37
C TRP A 93 -7.52 49.41 -19.69
N TYR A 94 -8.60 48.69 -19.42
CA TYR A 94 -9.96 49.20 -19.53
C TYR A 94 -10.19 50.42 -18.64
N ALA A 95 -9.80 50.39 -17.37
CA ALA A 95 -9.97 51.52 -16.46
C ALA A 95 -9.22 52.76 -16.97
N VAL A 96 -7.97 52.60 -17.41
CA VAL A 96 -7.19 53.68 -18.02
C VAL A 96 -7.90 54.24 -19.26
N ALA A 97 -8.35 53.37 -20.16
CA ALA A 97 -9.06 53.77 -21.37
C ALA A 97 -10.42 54.42 -21.05
N ARG A 98 -11.16 53.92 -20.05
CA ARG A 98 -12.48 54.39 -19.62
C ARG A 98 -12.48 55.82 -19.09
N PHE A 99 -11.43 56.20 -18.36
CA PHE A 99 -11.29 57.55 -17.79
C PHE A 99 -10.45 58.50 -18.66
N SER A 100 -9.80 58.00 -19.71
CA SER A 100 -9.18 58.84 -20.72
C SER A 100 -10.24 59.43 -21.67
N LEU A 101 -10.09 60.71 -22.02
CA LEU A 101 -11.02 61.41 -22.92
C LEU A 101 -10.92 60.94 -24.39
N GLU A 102 -9.93 60.11 -24.72
CA GLU A 102 -9.65 59.66 -26.09
C GLU A 102 -10.52 58.48 -26.56
N TRP A 103 -11.08 57.67 -25.64
CA TRP A 103 -11.74 56.42 -26.00
C TRP A 103 -13.25 56.50 -25.80
N LYS A 104 -14.00 56.18 -26.86
CA LYS A 104 -15.48 56.16 -26.84
C LYS A 104 -15.98 54.71 -26.75
N PHE A 105 -16.57 54.37 -25.61
CA PHE A 105 -17.19 53.07 -25.39
C PHE A 105 -18.67 53.10 -25.83
N SER A 106 -19.22 51.94 -26.18
CA SER A 106 -20.64 51.83 -26.56
C SER A 106 -21.48 51.58 -25.30
N PRO A 107 -22.41 52.48 -24.93
CA PRO A 107 -23.34 52.25 -23.83
C PRO A 107 -24.37 51.18 -24.21
N THR A 108 -25.04 50.61 -23.23
CA THR A 108 -26.19 49.72 -23.45
C THR A 108 -27.41 50.51 -23.93
N TYR A 109 -28.34 49.85 -24.62
CA TYR A 109 -29.52 50.53 -25.16
C TYR A 109 -30.44 51.05 -24.05
N ASN A 110 -30.69 50.25 -23.01
CA ASN A 110 -31.57 50.63 -21.90
C ASN A 110 -30.90 51.47 -20.80
N PHE A 111 -29.58 51.41 -20.65
CA PHE A 111 -28.86 52.13 -19.60
C PHE A 111 -27.66 52.88 -20.19
N GLN A 112 -27.84 54.16 -20.49
CA GLN A 112 -26.80 55.00 -21.11
C GLN A 112 -25.58 55.24 -20.21
N SER A 113 -25.70 55.01 -18.90
CA SER A 113 -24.60 55.10 -17.94
C SER A 113 -23.75 53.82 -17.85
N LEU A 114 -24.23 52.70 -18.40
CA LEU A 114 -23.57 51.39 -18.37
C LEU A 114 -23.08 51.01 -19.76
N TYR A 115 -21.85 50.53 -19.84
CA TYR A 115 -21.19 50.12 -21.06
C TYR A 115 -21.00 48.61 -21.04
N TYR A 116 -21.04 47.98 -22.22
CA TYR A 116 -20.85 46.52 -22.37
C TYR A 116 -19.47 46.01 -21.91
N THR A 117 -18.59 46.86 -21.43
CA THR A 117 -17.27 46.50 -20.94
C THR A 117 -17.15 46.64 -19.41
N ASP A 118 -18.11 47.32 -18.75
CA ASP A 118 -18.10 47.56 -17.30
C ASP A 118 -18.17 46.23 -16.49
N LEU A 119 -18.86 45.21 -17.02
CA LEU A 119 -19.05 43.91 -16.34
C LEU A 119 -17.78 43.02 -16.29
N LEU A 120 -16.71 43.37 -17.02
CA LEU A 120 -15.44 42.64 -16.94
C LEU A 120 -14.78 42.75 -15.55
N ILE A 121 -14.98 43.87 -14.86
CA ILE A 121 -14.45 44.11 -13.51
C ILE A 121 -15.09 43.13 -12.52
N VAL A 122 -16.40 42.93 -12.60
CA VAL A 122 -17.16 42.03 -11.73
C VAL A 122 -16.67 40.58 -11.89
N ILE A 123 -16.50 40.14 -13.15
CA ILE A 123 -16.03 38.78 -13.46
C ILE A 123 -14.60 38.56 -12.96
N THR A 124 -13.74 39.57 -13.10
CA THR A 124 -12.34 39.51 -12.62
C THR A 124 -12.28 39.42 -11.09
N TYR A 125 -13.11 40.20 -10.40
CA TYR A 125 -13.22 40.17 -8.94
C TYR A 125 -13.61 38.77 -8.42
N PHE A 126 -14.64 38.14 -9.01
CA PHE A 126 -15.04 36.79 -8.62
C PHE A 126 -13.97 35.72 -8.92
N ASN A 127 -13.21 35.84 -10.02
CA ASN A 127 -12.08 34.93 -10.28
C ASN A 127 -10.95 35.09 -9.25
N CYS A 128 -10.68 36.31 -8.78
CA CYS A 128 -9.70 36.55 -7.71
C CYS A 128 -10.12 35.88 -6.40
N ILE A 129 -11.40 35.97 -6.02
CA ILE A 129 -11.94 35.28 -4.83
C ILE A 129 -11.76 33.76 -4.91
N LEU A 130 -12.01 33.17 -6.08
CA LEU A 130 -11.80 31.73 -6.27
C LEU A 130 -10.34 31.32 -6.11
N LEU A 131 -9.40 32.12 -6.63
CA LEU A 131 -7.97 31.90 -6.44
C LEU A 131 -7.59 31.98 -4.96
N THR A 132 -7.98 33.04 -4.26
CA THR A 132 -7.61 33.24 -2.85
C THR A 132 -8.17 32.13 -1.96
N ARG A 133 -9.40 31.68 -2.22
CA ARG A 133 -9.98 30.53 -1.51
C ARG A 133 -9.17 29.26 -1.73
N ASN A 134 -8.78 28.97 -2.97
CA ASN A 134 -7.99 27.77 -3.28
C ASN A 134 -6.59 27.81 -2.65
N TYR A 135 -5.93 28.98 -2.66
CA TYR A 135 -4.67 29.19 -1.95
C TYR A 135 -4.83 28.98 -0.44
N PHE A 136 -5.93 29.46 0.13
CA PHE A 136 -6.23 29.31 1.55
C PHE A 136 -6.55 27.85 1.92
N ASP A 137 -7.36 27.16 1.12
CA ASP A 137 -7.65 25.72 1.28
C ASP A 137 -6.35 24.91 1.19
N ALA A 138 -5.47 25.20 0.22
CA ALA A 138 -4.16 24.56 0.10
C ALA A 138 -3.25 24.87 1.30
N TYR A 139 -3.23 26.10 1.78
CA TYR A 139 -2.46 26.51 2.97
C TYR A 139 -2.96 25.79 4.24
N ILE A 140 -4.28 25.73 4.46
CA ILE A 140 -4.88 25.00 5.58
C ILE A 140 -4.56 23.51 5.47
N LEU A 141 -4.69 22.93 4.28
CA LEU A 141 -4.33 21.52 4.06
C LEU A 141 -2.84 21.30 4.37
N LEU A 142 -1.93 22.13 3.89
CA LEU A 142 -0.50 21.96 4.18
C LEU A 142 -0.17 22.12 5.67
N LYS A 143 -0.82 23.07 6.36
CA LYS A 143 -0.56 23.38 7.77
C LYS A 143 -1.20 22.39 8.75
N PHE A 144 -2.41 21.92 8.46
CA PHE A 144 -3.22 21.12 9.39
C PHE A 144 -3.36 19.63 9.02
N LYS A 145 -3.06 19.23 7.78
CA LYS A 145 -3.01 17.80 7.40
C LYS A 145 -2.06 16.96 8.28
N PRO A 146 -0.86 17.41 8.69
CA PRO A 146 -0.04 16.61 9.60
C PRO A 146 -0.66 16.45 11.00
N LEU A 147 -1.42 17.44 11.48
CA LEU A 147 -2.10 17.40 12.78
C LEU A 147 -3.36 16.51 12.76
N LEU A 148 -4.14 16.55 11.67
CA LEU A 148 -5.31 15.70 11.47
C LEU A 148 -4.94 14.23 11.15
N ALA A 149 -3.80 13.99 10.49
CA ALA A 149 -3.30 12.64 10.21
C ALA A 149 -2.92 11.91 11.51
N ARG A 150 -2.29 12.60 12.48
CA ARG A 150 -1.93 12.01 13.77
C ARG A 150 -3.15 11.59 14.61
N ALA A 151 -4.25 12.34 14.52
CA ALA A 151 -5.47 12.05 15.29
C ALA A 151 -6.37 10.96 14.66
N LYS A 152 -6.18 10.62 13.37
CA LYS A 152 -6.96 9.60 12.64
C LYS A 152 -6.28 8.23 12.52
N ASN A 153 -5.02 8.11 12.94
CA ASN A 153 -4.20 6.93 12.68
C ASN A 153 -4.55 5.67 13.48
N GLN A 154 -5.53 5.71 14.39
CA GLN A 154 -5.89 4.52 15.17
C GLN A 154 -6.81 3.52 14.43
N GLU A 155 -7.53 3.94 13.37
CA GLU A 155 -8.49 3.06 12.67
C GLU A 155 -7.99 2.52 11.31
N GLY A 156 -6.91 3.08 10.75
CA GLY A 156 -6.39 2.71 9.42
C GLY A 156 -5.33 1.60 9.43
N PHE A 157 -4.89 1.20 8.24
CA PHE A 157 -3.68 0.39 8.07
C PHE A 157 -2.44 1.20 8.51
N ILE A 158 -1.55 0.57 9.25
CA ILE A 158 -0.22 1.04 9.60
C ILE A 158 0.62 1.04 8.32
N LEU A 159 0.76 2.20 7.68
CA LEU A 159 1.63 2.35 6.52
C LEU A 159 3.09 2.40 6.96
N GLU A 160 4.01 2.09 6.05
CA GLU A 160 5.44 2.37 6.26
C GLU A 160 5.58 3.87 6.53
N SER A 161 5.91 4.24 7.78
CA SER A 161 6.25 5.61 8.07
C SER A 161 7.57 5.92 7.39
N ASN A 162 7.60 6.93 6.52
CA ASN A 162 8.83 7.53 5.97
C ASN A 162 9.69 8.24 7.06
N GLY A 163 9.59 7.79 8.31
CA GLY A 163 10.08 8.45 9.51
C GLY A 163 11.57 8.23 9.72
N ASP A 164 12.24 9.30 10.12
CA ASP A 164 13.67 9.45 10.36
C ASP A 164 14.27 8.56 11.48
N GLN A 165 13.67 7.44 11.84
CA GLN A 165 14.31 6.50 12.76
C GLN A 165 15.27 5.60 11.96
N ASP A 166 16.53 5.54 12.38
CA ASP A 166 17.52 4.58 11.86
C ASP A 166 17.25 3.19 12.43
N LEU A 167 16.00 2.71 12.34
CA LEU A 167 15.52 1.45 12.89
C LEU A 167 16.37 0.25 12.44
N LEU A 168 17.08 0.43 11.33
CA LEU A 168 17.79 -0.61 10.62
C LEU A 168 19.32 -0.45 10.69
N GLY A 169 19.84 0.58 11.37
CA GLY A 169 21.28 0.89 11.43
C GLY A 169 21.94 1.22 10.08
N ARG A 170 21.14 1.35 9.02
CA ARG A 170 21.61 1.45 7.62
C ARG A 170 21.90 2.89 7.20
N LYS A 171 21.53 3.91 7.97
CA LYS A 171 21.84 5.30 7.61
C LYS A 171 23.34 5.55 7.56
N SER A 172 24.09 4.97 8.50
CA SER A 172 25.56 5.06 8.51
C SER A 172 26.17 4.50 7.23
N TYR A 173 25.64 3.37 6.75
CA TYR A 173 26.08 2.74 5.51
C TYR A 173 25.68 3.55 4.27
N ALA A 174 24.43 4.03 4.19
CA ALA A 174 23.97 4.93 3.13
C ALA A 174 24.81 6.23 3.08
N LYS A 175 25.20 6.77 4.24
CA LYS A 175 26.09 7.93 4.35
C LYS A 175 27.51 7.64 3.84
N ASN A 176 28.03 6.44 4.06
CA ASN A 176 29.32 6.05 3.52
C ASN A 176 29.27 5.89 2.00
N ILE A 177 28.23 5.22 1.47
CA ILE A 177 28.05 5.07 0.02
C ILE A 177 27.89 6.43 -0.66
N SER A 178 27.05 7.32 -0.12
CA SER A 178 26.88 8.68 -0.68
C SER A 178 28.19 9.47 -0.70
N LYS A 179 29.01 9.41 0.35
CA LYS A 179 30.36 10.00 0.35
C LYS A 179 31.26 9.40 -0.72
N THR A 180 31.22 8.08 -0.92
CA THR A 180 31.99 7.40 -1.97
C THR A 180 31.54 7.84 -3.37
N ILE A 181 30.22 7.93 -3.60
CA ILE A 181 29.64 8.45 -4.86
C ILE A 181 30.09 9.90 -5.11
N LEU A 182 30.13 10.76 -4.09
CA LEU A 182 30.59 12.14 -4.26
C LEU A 182 32.08 12.22 -4.56
N LYS A 183 32.91 11.41 -3.89
CA LYS A 183 34.37 11.39 -4.05
C LYS A 183 34.86 10.68 -5.29
N SER A 184 34.03 9.87 -5.96
CA SER A 184 34.43 9.16 -7.17
C SER A 184 34.90 10.16 -8.23
N ARG A 185 36.15 10.03 -8.68
CA ARG A 185 36.68 10.81 -9.80
C ARG A 185 36.30 10.06 -11.07
N ILE A 186 35.43 10.65 -11.86
CA ILE A 186 34.98 10.07 -13.13
C ILE A 186 35.90 10.64 -14.21
N ASP A 187 37.18 10.32 -14.12
CA ASP A 187 38.21 10.82 -15.01
C ASP A 187 38.24 9.91 -16.25
N LYS A 188 37.36 10.19 -17.21
CA LYS A 188 37.30 9.66 -18.60
C LYS A 188 37.34 8.13 -18.80
N GLN A 189 36.26 7.64 -19.44
CA GLN A 189 36.09 6.36 -20.18
C GLN A 189 35.58 5.11 -19.45
N GLU A 190 35.34 5.12 -18.14
CA GLU A 190 34.77 3.95 -17.45
C GLU A 190 33.33 4.17 -16.98
N SER A 191 32.47 3.17 -17.23
CA SER A 191 31.06 3.11 -16.86
C SER A 191 30.85 3.16 -15.35
N CYS A 192 30.43 4.27 -14.76
CA CYS A 192 30.20 4.31 -13.31
C CYS A 192 28.79 3.84 -12.94
N ALA A 193 28.59 2.52 -12.88
CA ALA A 193 27.36 1.92 -12.38
C ALA A 193 27.63 1.07 -11.13
N ILE A 194 26.76 1.24 -10.13
CA ILE A 194 26.83 0.56 -8.83
C ILE A 194 25.51 -0.18 -8.61
N GLY A 195 25.60 -1.46 -8.26
CA GLY A 195 24.47 -2.28 -7.86
C GLY A 195 24.23 -2.19 -6.35
N ILE A 196 22.98 -2.01 -5.93
CA ILE A 196 22.54 -2.19 -4.54
C ILE A 196 21.69 -3.46 -4.50
N THR A 197 22.24 -4.53 -3.91
CA THR A 197 21.63 -5.85 -3.96
C THR A 197 21.06 -6.24 -2.60
N SER A 198 19.84 -6.78 -2.60
CA SER A 198 19.28 -7.47 -1.42
C SER A 198 18.08 -8.30 -1.82
N SER A 199 17.72 -9.25 -0.97
CA SER A 199 16.46 -9.98 -1.09
C SER A 199 15.24 -9.06 -1.14
N TRP A 200 14.19 -9.54 -1.77
CA TRP A 200 12.89 -8.88 -1.85
C TRP A 200 12.30 -8.54 -0.48
N GLY A 201 11.84 -7.29 -0.32
CA GLY A 201 11.22 -6.84 0.94
C GLY A 201 12.20 -6.39 2.02
N SER A 202 13.50 -6.37 1.75
CA SER A 202 14.54 -5.96 2.70
C SER A 202 14.80 -4.45 2.76
N GLY A 203 13.99 -3.60 2.12
CA GLY A 203 14.08 -2.14 2.26
C GLY A 203 15.06 -1.44 1.29
N LYS A 204 15.26 -1.95 0.07
CA LYS A 204 16.10 -1.33 -0.98
C LYS A 204 15.69 0.10 -1.29
N SER A 205 14.40 0.35 -1.53
CA SER A 205 13.87 1.68 -1.83
C SER A 205 14.13 2.67 -0.69
N PHE A 206 13.92 2.25 0.57
CA PHE A 206 14.26 3.06 1.75
C PHE A 206 15.76 3.41 1.77
N PHE A 207 16.63 2.44 1.49
CA PHE A 207 18.06 2.66 1.45
C PHE A 207 18.47 3.64 0.34
N LEU A 208 17.90 3.51 -0.86
CA LEU A 208 18.12 4.46 -1.96
C LEU A 208 17.66 5.86 -1.58
N ASP A 209 16.48 6.00 -0.97
CA ASP A 209 15.96 7.29 -0.52
C ASP A 209 16.87 7.92 0.54
N GLU A 210 17.45 7.12 1.43
CA GLU A 210 18.44 7.60 2.40
C GLU A 210 19.73 8.07 1.73
N ILE A 211 20.23 7.37 0.70
CA ILE A 211 21.35 7.85 -0.13
C ILE A 211 20.98 9.20 -0.76
N LYS A 212 19.81 9.32 -1.39
CA LYS A 212 19.34 10.57 -2.00
C LYS A 212 19.27 11.71 -1.00
N LYS A 213 18.74 11.49 0.20
CA LYS A 213 18.70 12.49 1.28
C LYS A 213 20.11 13.01 1.61
N ASN A 214 21.10 12.12 1.71
CA ASN A 214 22.49 12.49 1.96
C ASN A 214 23.13 13.26 0.79
N LEU A 215 22.64 13.06 -0.44
CA LEU A 215 23.13 13.73 -1.65
C LEU A 215 22.48 15.10 -1.90
N LYS A 216 21.22 15.32 -1.50
CA LYS A 216 20.43 16.54 -1.82
C LYS A 216 21.10 17.89 -1.50
N ASN A 217 21.96 17.94 -0.49
CA ASN A 217 22.65 19.18 -0.08
C ASN A 217 24.00 19.41 -0.79
N ASN A 218 24.36 18.56 -1.75
CA ASN A 218 25.60 18.65 -2.51
C ASN A 218 25.33 19.18 -3.93
N ASP A 219 26.38 19.62 -4.61
CA ASP A 219 26.28 20.11 -5.99
C ASP A 219 26.20 18.96 -6.99
N CYS A 220 25.03 18.31 -7.03
CA CYS A 220 24.75 17.19 -7.91
C CYS A 220 23.30 17.23 -8.44
N ILE A 221 23.09 16.64 -9.61
CA ILE A 221 21.78 16.45 -10.24
C ILE A 221 21.31 15.04 -9.92
N ILE A 222 20.19 14.92 -9.20
CA ILE A 222 19.60 13.62 -8.84
C ILE A 222 18.47 13.32 -9.82
N ILE A 223 18.53 12.15 -10.46
CA ILE A 223 17.53 11.68 -11.43
C ILE A 223 16.94 10.37 -10.91
N ASP A 224 15.63 10.34 -10.67
CA ASP A 224 14.91 9.14 -10.25
C ASP A 224 14.21 8.50 -11.45
N PHE A 225 14.57 7.26 -11.77
CA PHE A 225 13.91 6.48 -12.82
C PHE A 225 13.37 5.17 -12.26
N ASN A 226 12.06 4.95 -12.36
CA ASN A 226 11.43 3.71 -11.96
C ASN A 226 10.81 3.05 -13.21
N PRO A 227 11.44 2.01 -13.78
CA PRO A 227 10.96 1.36 -15.00
C PRO A 227 9.56 0.77 -14.83
N TRP A 228 9.25 0.16 -13.68
CA TRP A 228 7.93 -0.40 -13.37
C TRP A 228 6.79 0.64 -13.35
N LYS A 229 7.08 1.92 -13.05
CA LYS A 229 6.07 2.99 -13.11
C LYS A 229 5.88 3.56 -14.52
N ASN A 230 6.78 3.25 -15.44
CA ASN A 230 6.88 3.90 -16.74
C ASN A 230 6.54 2.94 -17.90
N HIS A 231 5.47 2.14 -17.75
CA HIS A 231 4.89 1.33 -18.85
C HIS A 231 4.04 2.18 -19.83
N ASN A 232 4.59 3.30 -20.31
CA ASN A 232 3.95 4.03 -21.42
C ASN A 232 4.05 3.21 -22.72
N SER A 233 3.28 3.59 -23.76
CA SER A 233 3.33 2.95 -25.09
C SER A 233 4.67 3.10 -25.84
N LYS A 234 5.73 3.59 -25.18
CA LYS A 234 7.10 3.70 -25.68
C LYS A 234 7.99 2.72 -24.92
N ASN A 235 9.01 2.19 -25.60
CA ASN A 235 10.09 1.38 -25.01
C ASN A 235 10.73 2.07 -23.77
N LEU A 236 11.19 1.29 -22.78
CA LEU A 236 11.77 1.78 -21.51
C LEU A 236 12.99 2.68 -21.73
N ILE A 237 13.79 2.42 -22.75
CA ILE A 237 14.94 3.24 -23.14
C ILE A 237 14.49 4.69 -23.41
N ASN A 238 13.42 4.86 -24.17
CA ASN A 238 12.88 6.19 -24.47
C ASN A 238 12.31 6.87 -23.23
N ASN A 239 11.64 6.12 -22.35
CA ASN A 239 11.10 6.68 -21.11
C ASN A 239 12.21 7.14 -20.15
N PHE A 240 13.31 6.39 -20.10
CA PHE A 240 14.52 6.82 -19.38
C PHE A 240 15.09 8.10 -19.96
N PHE A 241 15.34 8.15 -21.27
CA PHE A 241 15.95 9.33 -21.88
C PHE A 241 15.04 10.57 -21.85
N ASP A 242 13.72 10.40 -21.89
CA ASP A 242 12.77 11.49 -21.63
C ASP A 242 12.94 12.01 -20.19
N THR A 243 13.06 11.11 -19.19
CA THR A 243 13.29 11.46 -17.78
C THR A 243 14.65 12.15 -17.57
N PHE A 244 15.70 11.56 -18.14
CA PHE A 244 17.07 12.06 -18.10
C PHE A 244 17.16 13.45 -18.75
N ASN A 245 16.58 13.61 -19.93
CA ASN A 245 16.53 14.88 -20.64
C ASN A 245 15.74 15.95 -19.85
N ASN A 246 14.58 15.61 -19.28
CA ASN A 246 13.81 16.58 -18.50
C ASN A 246 14.64 17.15 -17.34
N ALA A 247 15.39 16.30 -16.63
CA ALA A 247 16.26 16.73 -15.54
C ALA A 247 17.45 17.59 -16.00
N LEU A 248 18.03 17.30 -17.17
CA LEU A 248 19.18 18.04 -17.68
C LEU A 248 18.81 19.30 -18.49
N SER A 249 17.60 19.38 -19.01
CA SER A 249 17.13 20.49 -19.85
C SER A 249 17.10 21.82 -19.10
N GLU A 250 16.94 21.79 -17.77
CA GLU A 250 17.04 22.96 -16.89
C GLU A 250 18.44 23.59 -16.93
N TYR A 251 19.48 22.78 -17.15
CA TYR A 251 20.88 23.20 -17.17
C TYR A 251 21.37 23.46 -18.60
N ASN A 252 20.90 22.69 -19.58
CA ASN A 252 21.29 22.87 -20.98
C ASN A 252 20.19 22.43 -21.97
N PRO A 253 19.38 23.37 -22.50
CA PRO A 253 18.31 23.06 -23.45
C PRO A 253 18.79 22.45 -24.79
N LYS A 254 20.05 22.64 -25.19
CA LYS A 254 20.59 22.07 -26.44
C LYS A 254 20.82 20.56 -26.36
N LEU A 255 20.91 20.02 -25.14
CA LEU A 255 21.14 18.60 -24.89
C LEU A 255 19.92 17.74 -25.28
N SER A 256 18.73 18.34 -25.35
CA SER A 256 17.49 17.59 -25.56
C SER A 256 17.35 16.94 -26.93
N SER A 257 17.81 17.61 -27.99
CA SER A 257 17.75 17.02 -29.34
C SER A 257 18.77 15.90 -29.50
N GLN A 258 19.95 16.03 -28.89
CA GLN A 258 21.04 15.05 -28.95
C GLN A 258 20.71 13.79 -28.16
N ILE A 259 20.21 13.92 -26.93
CA ILE A 259 19.73 12.80 -26.13
C ILE A 259 18.62 12.04 -26.86
N ARG A 260 17.67 12.76 -27.46
CA ARG A 260 16.57 12.11 -28.19
C ARG A 260 17.03 11.34 -29.42
N GLN A 261 18.00 11.86 -30.16
CA GLN A 261 18.60 11.14 -31.30
C GLN A 261 19.34 9.88 -30.84
N TYR A 262 20.10 9.97 -29.74
CA TYR A 262 20.78 8.83 -29.14
C TYR A 262 19.80 7.76 -28.63
N ALA A 263 18.73 8.18 -27.95
CA ALA A 263 17.66 7.30 -27.48
C ALA A 263 17.00 6.52 -28.62
N ASN A 264 16.65 7.21 -29.71
CA ASN A 264 16.04 6.58 -30.88
C ASN A 264 16.96 5.53 -31.51
N GLN A 265 18.27 5.81 -31.65
CA GLN A 265 19.21 4.84 -32.20
C GLN A 265 19.35 3.59 -31.30
N LEU A 266 19.34 3.76 -29.98
CA LEU A 266 19.39 2.64 -29.05
C LEU A 266 18.11 1.81 -29.07
N ALA A 267 16.95 2.45 -29.22
CA ALA A 267 15.65 1.79 -29.29
C ALA A 267 15.41 1.09 -30.64
N GLU A 268 15.79 1.70 -31.77
CA GLU A 268 15.67 1.10 -33.12
C GLU A 268 16.54 -0.16 -33.28
N ALA A 269 17.65 -0.26 -32.55
CA ALA A 269 18.47 -1.47 -32.51
C ALA A 269 17.75 -2.68 -31.86
N GLU A 270 16.57 -2.47 -31.26
CA GLU A 270 15.86 -3.45 -30.44
C GLU A 270 14.64 -4.08 -31.11
N ASP A 271 14.02 -3.40 -32.08
CA ASP A 271 12.90 -3.95 -32.87
C ASP A 271 13.28 -5.21 -33.68
N ASN A 272 14.57 -5.53 -33.73
CA ASN A 272 15.10 -6.77 -34.29
C ASN A 272 15.14 -7.86 -33.22
N THR A 273 14.28 -8.89 -33.36
CA THR A 273 14.24 -10.20 -32.65
C THR A 273 15.06 -10.26 -31.34
N TYR A 274 14.43 -10.37 -30.17
CA TYR A 274 15.05 -10.34 -28.82
C TYR A 274 16.39 -11.11 -28.63
N THR A 275 16.63 -12.18 -29.38
CA THR A 275 17.94 -12.86 -29.42
C THR A 275 19.08 -11.95 -29.90
N LYS A 276 18.82 -11.06 -30.87
CA LYS A 276 19.77 -10.05 -31.35
C LYS A 276 20.01 -8.93 -30.33
N ALA A 277 19.03 -8.59 -29.50
CA ALA A 277 19.21 -7.61 -28.42
C ALA A 277 20.21 -8.14 -27.37
N LEU A 278 20.15 -9.45 -27.09
CA LEU A 278 21.15 -10.13 -26.26
C LEU A 278 22.52 -10.21 -26.90
N ASP A 279 22.60 -10.60 -28.18
CA ASP A 279 23.87 -10.61 -28.91
C ASP A 279 24.50 -9.22 -28.91
N PHE A 280 23.69 -8.17 -29.09
CA PHE A 280 24.13 -6.78 -29.04
C PHE A 280 24.61 -6.38 -27.64
N LEU A 281 23.87 -6.76 -26.59
CA LEU A 281 24.29 -6.58 -25.20
C LEU A 281 25.62 -7.27 -24.92
N PHE A 282 25.77 -8.53 -25.31
CA PHE A 282 27.03 -9.24 -25.20
C PHE A 282 28.13 -8.56 -26.03
N GLN A 283 27.84 -8.08 -27.23
CA GLN A 283 28.82 -7.31 -28.02
C GLN A 283 29.24 -6.00 -27.31
N LEU A 284 28.34 -5.29 -26.65
CA LEU A 284 28.67 -4.09 -25.86
C LEU A 284 29.47 -4.43 -24.58
N VAL A 285 29.20 -5.59 -24.00
CA VAL A 285 29.80 -6.07 -22.75
C VAL A 285 31.16 -6.77 -22.99
N TYR A 286 31.37 -7.37 -24.16
CA TYR A 286 32.55 -8.14 -24.54
C TYR A 286 33.37 -7.52 -25.69
N GLY A 287 32.86 -6.51 -26.43
CA GLY A 287 33.48 -5.90 -27.62
C GLY A 287 33.56 -4.36 -27.59
N LYS A 288 34.34 -3.77 -28.51
CA LYS A 288 34.58 -2.31 -28.61
C LYS A 288 33.65 -1.63 -29.63
N LYS A 289 32.89 -0.64 -29.14
CA LYS A 289 32.35 0.61 -29.74
C LYS A 289 31.62 0.56 -31.10
N SER A 290 30.37 1.03 -31.11
CA SER A 290 29.82 1.83 -32.23
C SER A 290 28.56 2.63 -31.84
N VAL A 291 28.76 3.79 -31.16
CA VAL A 291 27.86 4.98 -31.22
C VAL A 291 28.72 6.24 -30.95
N ASP A 292 29.92 6.31 -31.53
CA ASP A 292 30.99 7.18 -30.98
C ASP A 292 30.74 8.69 -31.15
N GLU A 293 30.21 9.15 -32.30
CA GLU A 293 30.10 10.59 -32.56
C GLU A 293 29.00 11.30 -31.75
N LEU A 294 27.81 10.70 -31.63
CA LEU A 294 26.72 11.23 -30.80
C LEU A 294 27.06 11.14 -29.31
N TYR A 295 27.69 10.04 -28.92
CA TYR A 295 28.17 9.83 -27.56
C TYR A 295 29.20 10.89 -27.14
N ASP A 296 30.20 11.17 -27.99
CA ASP A 296 31.21 12.21 -27.72
C ASP A 296 30.58 13.61 -27.66
N THR A 297 29.58 13.86 -28.51
CA THR A 297 28.82 15.12 -28.50
C THR A 297 28.03 15.30 -27.20
N ILE A 298 27.35 14.25 -26.74
CA ILE A 298 26.61 14.25 -25.46
C ILE A 298 27.58 14.48 -24.31
N ASN A 299 28.71 13.78 -24.26
CA ASN A 299 29.73 13.97 -23.22
C ASN A 299 30.28 15.39 -23.18
N SER A 300 30.60 15.96 -24.34
CA SER A 300 31.07 17.36 -24.41
C SER A 300 30.05 18.35 -23.86
N THR A 301 28.75 18.00 -23.91
CA THR A 301 27.66 18.85 -23.47
C THR A 301 27.33 18.62 -21.99
N ILE A 302 27.39 17.37 -21.51
CA ILE A 302 27.28 17.00 -20.09
C ILE A 302 28.44 17.60 -19.30
N ASN A 303 29.66 17.60 -19.83
CA ASN A 303 30.82 18.22 -19.19
C ASN A 303 30.65 19.72 -18.91
N LYS A 304 29.85 20.42 -19.73
CA LYS A 304 29.59 21.86 -19.52
C LYS A 304 28.65 22.14 -18.36
N ILE A 305 27.95 21.13 -17.86
CA ILE A 305 27.03 21.26 -16.72
C ILE A 305 27.81 21.44 -15.41
N ASP A 306 29.06 20.96 -15.36
CA ASP A 306 29.97 21.05 -14.20
C ASP A 306 29.35 20.55 -12.87
N LYS A 307 28.47 19.55 -12.97
CA LYS A 307 27.83 18.89 -11.83
C LYS A 307 27.86 17.39 -12.00
N LYS A 308 27.91 16.67 -10.88
CA LYS A 308 27.77 15.22 -10.87
C LYS A 308 26.31 14.85 -11.09
N ILE A 309 26.02 13.99 -12.06
CA ILE A 309 24.69 13.44 -12.35
C ILE A 309 24.59 12.08 -11.68
N ILE A 310 23.56 11.87 -10.87
CA ILE A 310 23.36 10.61 -10.13
C ILE A 310 21.98 10.07 -10.48
N VAL A 311 21.98 8.97 -11.21
CA VAL A 311 20.78 8.30 -11.71
C VAL A 311 20.44 7.13 -10.80
N PHE A 312 19.28 7.17 -10.17
CA PHE A 312 18.74 6.08 -9.37
C PHE A 312 17.75 5.26 -10.18
N ILE A 313 17.96 3.95 -10.22
CA ILE A 313 17.02 2.98 -10.81
C ILE A 313 16.58 1.97 -9.75
N ASP A 314 15.28 1.82 -9.56
CA ASP A 314 14.67 0.94 -8.53
C ASP A 314 13.58 0.04 -9.13
N ASP A 315 13.12 -0.97 -8.38
CA ASP A 315 12.07 -1.92 -8.77
C ASP A 315 12.40 -2.75 -10.05
N LEU A 316 13.69 -3.01 -10.34
CA LEU A 316 14.09 -3.90 -11.45
C LEU A 316 13.53 -5.32 -11.27
N ASP A 317 13.40 -5.77 -10.03
CA ASP A 317 12.88 -7.08 -9.65
C ASP A 317 11.37 -7.25 -9.88
N ARG A 318 10.70 -6.25 -10.49
CA ARG A 318 9.31 -6.33 -10.95
C ARG A 318 9.15 -6.47 -12.46
N LEU A 319 10.24 -6.27 -13.18
CA LEU A 319 10.26 -6.30 -14.63
C LEU A 319 10.36 -7.74 -15.15
N ASP A 320 9.90 -7.95 -16.38
CA ASP A 320 10.16 -9.20 -17.06
C ASP A 320 11.62 -9.28 -17.56
N GLY A 321 12.03 -10.47 -18.02
CA GLY A 321 13.41 -10.69 -18.46
C GLY A 321 13.84 -9.81 -19.64
N ASN A 322 12.92 -9.45 -20.54
CA ASN A 322 13.23 -8.58 -21.67
C ASN A 322 13.45 -7.14 -21.18
N GLU A 323 12.55 -6.63 -20.35
CA GLU A 323 12.62 -5.31 -19.73
C GLU A 323 13.90 -5.15 -18.88
N ILE A 324 14.31 -6.21 -18.15
CA ILE A 324 15.58 -6.22 -17.40
C ILE A 324 16.78 -6.01 -18.34
N LEU A 325 16.80 -6.69 -19.49
CA LEU A 325 17.86 -6.53 -20.48
C LEU A 325 17.89 -5.12 -21.08
N GLU A 326 16.74 -4.52 -21.35
CA GLU A 326 16.65 -3.12 -21.80
C GLU A 326 17.31 -2.17 -20.80
N ILE A 327 17.02 -2.34 -19.51
CA ILE A 327 17.62 -1.54 -18.44
C ILE A 327 19.13 -1.81 -18.34
N PHE A 328 19.57 -3.06 -18.44
CA PHE A 328 21.01 -3.39 -18.43
C PHE A 328 21.75 -2.82 -19.64
N LYS A 329 21.12 -2.81 -20.82
CA LYS A 329 21.65 -2.17 -22.04
C LYS A 329 21.82 -0.68 -21.82
N LEU A 330 20.77 -0.02 -21.36
CA LEU A 330 20.77 1.39 -21.03
C LEU A 330 21.86 1.74 -20.01
N VAL A 331 21.93 1.01 -18.90
CA VAL A 331 22.95 1.24 -17.87
C VAL A 331 24.32 1.06 -18.49
N ARG A 332 24.57 -0.02 -19.23
CA ARG A 332 25.88 -0.29 -19.82
C ARG A 332 26.29 0.76 -20.86
N THR A 333 25.37 1.25 -21.70
CA THR A 333 25.67 2.24 -22.75
C THR A 333 25.78 3.66 -22.22
N SER A 334 24.95 4.01 -21.23
CA SER A 334 24.79 5.38 -20.72
C SER A 334 25.63 5.67 -19.49
N SER A 335 26.09 4.65 -18.75
CA SER A 335 26.97 4.83 -17.59
C SER A 335 28.36 5.34 -17.94
N ASN A 336 28.75 5.29 -19.21
CA ASN A 336 30.00 5.88 -19.66
C ASN A 336 29.92 7.43 -19.73
N PHE A 337 28.72 8.04 -19.64
CA PHE A 337 28.61 9.50 -19.67
C PHE A 337 29.47 10.16 -18.61
N GLU A 338 30.22 11.19 -19.00
CA GLU A 338 31.10 11.90 -18.08
C GLU A 338 30.29 12.50 -16.90
N ASN A 339 30.91 12.53 -15.72
CA ASN A 339 30.28 12.99 -14.48
C ASN A 339 28.96 12.28 -14.10
N THR A 340 28.65 11.11 -14.67
CA THR A 340 27.38 10.40 -14.41
C THR A 340 27.61 9.12 -13.61
N VAL A 341 26.82 8.90 -12.56
CA VAL A 341 26.83 7.68 -11.73
C VAL A 341 25.45 7.03 -11.74
N PHE A 342 25.37 5.75 -12.03
CA PHE A 342 24.16 4.95 -11.92
C PHE A 342 24.16 4.18 -10.61
N VAL A 343 23.07 4.26 -9.86
CA VAL A 343 22.81 3.48 -8.65
C VAL A 343 21.56 2.65 -8.89
N VAL A 344 21.73 1.35 -9.06
CA VAL A 344 20.67 0.43 -9.50
C VAL A 344 20.37 -0.55 -8.38
N ALA A 345 19.14 -0.54 -7.86
CA ALA A 345 18.69 -1.50 -6.86
C ALA A 345 17.95 -2.68 -7.47
N PHE A 346 18.33 -3.90 -7.09
CA PHE A 346 17.70 -5.12 -7.60
C PHE A 346 17.87 -6.30 -6.63
N ASP A 347 17.04 -7.33 -6.80
CA ASP A 347 17.26 -8.64 -6.16
C ASP A 347 18.15 -9.50 -7.09
N LYS A 348 19.39 -9.77 -6.66
CA LYS A 348 20.36 -10.48 -7.49
C LYS A 348 19.91 -11.89 -7.84
N GLU A 349 19.34 -12.62 -6.89
CA GLU A 349 18.89 -14.00 -7.13
C GLU A 349 17.71 -14.04 -8.10
N TYR A 350 16.76 -13.12 -7.93
CA TYR A 350 15.65 -12.97 -8.86
C TYR A 350 16.14 -12.71 -10.29
N ILE A 351 16.99 -11.70 -10.49
CA ILE A 351 17.51 -11.34 -11.82
C ILE A 351 18.24 -12.53 -12.45
N LEU A 352 19.10 -13.21 -11.69
CA LEU A 352 19.81 -14.39 -12.19
C LEU A 352 18.83 -15.50 -12.58
N SER A 353 17.81 -15.77 -11.77
CA SER A 353 16.81 -16.81 -12.06
C SER A 353 15.99 -16.51 -13.32
N VAL A 354 15.54 -15.26 -13.50
CA VAL A 354 14.75 -14.84 -14.66
C VAL A 354 15.59 -14.93 -15.93
N LEU A 355 16.77 -14.32 -15.95
CA LEU A 355 17.61 -14.28 -17.15
C LEU A 355 18.20 -15.65 -17.51
N SER A 356 18.62 -16.44 -16.52
CA SER A 356 19.11 -17.80 -16.78
C SER A 356 18.02 -18.76 -17.29
N SER A 357 16.77 -18.58 -16.86
CA SER A 357 15.64 -19.38 -17.34
C SER A 357 15.25 -19.07 -18.78
N GLN A 358 15.46 -17.83 -19.22
CA GLN A 358 15.12 -17.38 -20.57
C GLN A 358 16.30 -17.52 -21.54
N TYR A 359 17.54 -17.46 -21.04
CA TYR A 359 18.74 -17.37 -21.88
C TYR A 359 19.88 -18.25 -21.37
N THR A 360 20.25 -19.26 -22.17
CA THR A 360 21.21 -20.31 -21.80
C THR A 360 22.65 -19.82 -21.62
N ASP A 361 23.02 -18.73 -22.29
CA ASP A 361 24.39 -18.19 -22.26
C ASP A 361 24.61 -17.14 -21.16
N PHE A 362 23.54 -16.74 -20.45
CA PHE A 362 23.64 -15.77 -19.38
C PHE A 362 24.28 -16.38 -18.13
N ARG A 363 25.38 -15.76 -17.65
CA ARG A 363 26.12 -16.22 -16.47
C ARG A 363 26.13 -15.15 -15.37
N ALA A 364 26.30 -15.58 -14.12
CA ALA A 364 26.34 -14.66 -12.98
C ALA A 364 27.40 -13.55 -13.12
N ASN A 365 28.56 -13.87 -13.70
CA ASN A 365 29.65 -12.92 -13.97
C ASN A 365 29.29 -11.83 -14.99
N PHE A 366 28.15 -11.93 -15.69
CA PHE A 366 27.69 -10.86 -16.58
C PHE A 366 27.44 -9.55 -15.79
N LEU A 367 26.92 -9.64 -14.56
CA LEU A 367 26.65 -8.48 -13.72
C LEU A 367 27.94 -7.72 -13.34
N GLU A 368 29.07 -8.43 -13.18
CA GLU A 368 30.40 -7.84 -12.91
C GLU A 368 30.88 -6.89 -14.02
N LYS A 369 30.31 -7.02 -15.23
CA LYS A 369 30.63 -6.15 -16.36
C LYS A 369 29.67 -4.97 -16.54
N ILE A 370 28.53 -5.01 -15.85
CA ILE A 370 27.58 -3.90 -15.81
C ILE A 370 27.91 -3.00 -14.64
N PHE A 371 28.12 -3.59 -13.46
CA PHE A 371 28.35 -2.86 -12.21
C PHE A 371 29.83 -2.93 -11.83
N ILE A 372 30.44 -1.76 -11.61
CA ILE A 372 31.80 -1.68 -11.05
C ILE A 372 31.84 -2.26 -9.64
N ALA A 373 30.77 -2.06 -8.87
CA ALA A 373 30.63 -2.58 -7.52
C ALA A 373 29.19 -2.96 -7.24
N GLU A 374 29.01 -4.08 -6.53
CA GLU A 374 27.73 -4.50 -5.96
C GLU A 374 27.80 -4.40 -4.43
N PHE A 375 26.95 -3.58 -3.85
CA PHE A 375 26.81 -3.46 -2.40
C PHE A 375 25.60 -4.30 -1.96
N CYS A 376 25.89 -5.46 -1.39
CA CYS A 376 24.87 -6.26 -0.72
C CYS A 376 24.46 -5.56 0.57
N LEU A 377 23.17 -5.25 0.72
CA LEU A 377 22.68 -4.69 1.97
C LEU A 377 22.81 -5.74 3.07
N PRO A 378 23.36 -5.37 4.24
CA PRO A 378 23.49 -6.31 5.34
C PRO A 378 22.11 -6.78 5.79
N ASP A 379 21.96 -8.08 6.04
CA ASP A 379 20.77 -8.64 6.64
C ASP A 379 20.51 -8.03 8.02
N PHE A 380 19.25 -8.06 8.45
CA PHE A 380 18.87 -7.54 9.76
C PHE A 380 19.13 -8.58 10.85
N GLU A 381 19.57 -8.11 12.01
CA GLU A 381 19.54 -8.90 13.23
C GLU A 381 18.10 -9.27 13.55
N SER A 382 17.86 -10.54 13.87
CA SER A 382 16.52 -11.07 14.12
C SER A 382 15.83 -10.36 15.29
N GLU A 383 16.61 -9.93 16.27
CA GLU A 383 16.23 -9.18 17.44
C GLU A 383 15.56 -7.86 17.05
N ILE A 384 16.17 -7.08 16.15
CA ILE A 384 15.63 -5.81 15.65
C ILE A 384 14.31 -6.03 14.91
N ILE A 385 14.21 -7.09 14.11
CA ILE A 385 12.97 -7.47 13.42
C ILE A 385 11.85 -7.73 14.43
N TYR A 386 12.15 -8.42 15.53
CA TYR A 386 11.14 -8.77 16.54
C TYR A 386 10.76 -7.59 17.42
N GLU A 387 11.71 -6.75 17.82
CA GLU A 387 11.42 -5.51 18.56
C GLU A 387 10.51 -4.59 17.75
N GLU A 388 10.77 -4.41 16.44
CA GLU A 388 9.91 -3.60 15.57
C GLU A 388 8.54 -4.27 15.34
N LEU A 389 8.48 -5.60 15.22
CA LEU A 389 7.23 -6.33 15.10
C LEU A 389 6.38 -6.21 16.37
N GLU A 390 7.00 -6.35 17.54
CA GLU A 390 6.37 -6.17 18.83
C GLU A 390 5.77 -4.76 18.94
N GLY A 391 6.58 -3.73 18.67
CA GLY A 391 6.14 -2.33 18.66
C GLY A 391 4.94 -2.09 17.75
N ARG A 392 4.95 -2.65 16.53
CA ARG A 392 3.82 -2.52 15.59
C ARG A 392 2.58 -3.29 16.02
N LEU A 393 2.72 -4.43 16.68
CA LEU A 393 1.58 -5.16 17.24
C LEU A 393 0.96 -4.41 18.42
N LEU A 394 1.78 -3.78 19.26
CA LEU A 394 1.31 -2.89 20.32
C LEU A 394 0.55 -1.69 19.74
N ASP A 395 1.05 -1.07 18.67
CA ASP A 395 0.36 0.03 18.00
C ASP A 395 -0.93 -0.41 17.28
N ALA A 396 -0.97 -1.66 16.80
CA ALA A 396 -2.09 -2.18 16.01
C ALA A 396 -3.31 -2.59 16.86
N LEU A 397 -3.06 -3.05 18.09
CA LEU A 397 -4.05 -3.71 18.95
C LEU A 397 -4.46 -2.82 20.13
N ASP A 398 -5.67 -3.05 20.65
CA ASP A 398 -6.15 -2.37 21.85
C ASP A 398 -5.24 -2.63 23.06
N GLU A 399 -5.12 -1.64 23.96
CA GLU A 399 -4.25 -1.68 25.15
C GLU A 399 -4.45 -2.93 26.02
N ARG A 400 -5.67 -3.48 26.04
CA ARG A 400 -6.02 -4.71 26.75
C ARG A 400 -5.23 -5.94 26.30
N TYR A 401 -4.65 -5.94 25.10
CA TYR A 401 -3.84 -7.04 24.56
C TYR A 401 -2.32 -6.77 24.67
N HIS A 402 -1.89 -5.59 25.11
CA HIS A 402 -0.47 -5.22 25.14
C HIS A 402 0.38 -6.12 26.03
N ASN A 403 -0.16 -6.56 27.18
CA ASN A 403 0.54 -7.49 28.06
C ASN A 403 0.76 -8.85 27.39
N LEU A 404 -0.24 -9.36 26.65
CA LEU A 404 -0.14 -10.63 25.94
C LEU A 404 0.85 -10.55 24.77
N VAL A 405 0.93 -9.41 24.09
CA VAL A 405 1.96 -9.14 23.07
C VAL A 405 3.36 -9.21 23.71
N LYS A 406 3.61 -8.43 24.76
CA LYS A 406 4.92 -8.43 25.46
C LYS A 406 5.30 -9.80 25.97
N GLU A 407 4.33 -10.52 26.55
CA GLU A 407 4.51 -11.90 27.02
C GLU A 407 4.96 -12.81 25.86
N TYR A 408 4.29 -12.74 24.71
CA TYR A 408 4.64 -13.53 23.53
C TYR A 408 6.09 -13.33 23.05
N PHE A 409 6.61 -12.10 23.08
CA PHE A 409 7.99 -11.80 22.67
C PHE A 409 9.03 -12.01 23.78
N THR A 410 8.63 -11.94 25.05
CA THR A 410 9.51 -12.18 26.21
C THR A 410 9.75 -13.67 26.45
N TYR A 411 8.71 -14.50 26.30
CA TYR A 411 8.78 -15.95 26.49
C TYR A 411 9.36 -16.63 25.24
N GLN A 412 10.65 -16.43 25.05
CA GLN A 412 11.46 -17.08 24.01
C GLN A 412 11.76 -18.54 24.36
N GLU A 413 10.74 -19.40 24.38
CA GLU A 413 11.01 -20.81 24.16
C GLU A 413 11.55 -20.99 22.73
N ASP A 414 12.51 -21.92 22.54
CA ASP A 414 13.09 -22.26 21.23
C ASP A 414 12.03 -22.44 20.13
N TYR A 415 10.83 -22.85 20.53
CA TYR A 415 9.70 -23.14 19.66
C TYR A 415 8.96 -21.90 19.09
N VAL A 416 8.51 -20.95 19.93
CA VAL A 416 7.79 -19.73 19.46
C VAL A 416 8.72 -18.88 18.60
N ASN A 417 9.99 -18.80 19.02
CA ASN A 417 11.07 -18.22 18.24
C ASN A 417 11.18 -18.86 16.84
N ASN A 418 10.97 -20.17 16.70
CA ASN A 418 11.09 -20.84 15.40
C ASN A 418 9.94 -20.53 14.42
N ILE A 419 8.69 -20.32 14.89
CA ILE A 419 7.59 -19.90 13.99
C ILE A 419 7.81 -18.46 13.53
N LEU A 420 8.09 -17.57 14.47
CA LEU A 420 8.39 -16.16 14.17
C LEU A 420 9.56 -16.03 13.21
N LYS A 421 10.69 -16.71 13.47
CA LYS A 421 11.88 -16.75 12.61
C LYS A 421 11.59 -17.18 11.18
N LYS A 422 10.68 -18.15 11.00
CA LYS A 422 10.33 -18.66 9.66
C LYS A 422 9.27 -17.82 8.95
N CYS A 423 8.37 -17.18 9.69
CA CYS A 423 7.27 -16.41 9.10
C CYS A 423 7.66 -14.96 8.79
N ILE A 424 8.40 -14.32 9.71
CA ILE A 424 8.81 -12.92 9.62
C ILE A 424 10.29 -12.85 9.29
N ILE A 425 10.59 -12.71 8.00
CA ILE A 425 11.97 -12.77 7.47
C ILE A 425 12.44 -11.37 7.05
N SER A 426 11.51 -10.49 6.70
CA SER A 426 11.81 -9.17 6.13
C SER A 426 11.11 -8.04 6.87
N ILE A 427 11.63 -6.82 6.74
CA ILE A 427 10.97 -5.62 7.27
C ILE A 427 9.57 -5.43 6.65
N ARG A 428 9.37 -5.88 5.42
CA ARG A 428 8.05 -5.88 4.78
C ARG A 428 7.06 -6.78 5.52
N ASP A 429 7.52 -7.92 6.04
CA ASP A 429 6.66 -8.80 6.85
C ASP A 429 6.28 -8.11 8.17
N VAL A 430 7.23 -7.41 8.79
CA VAL A 430 7.02 -6.62 10.01
C VAL A 430 5.96 -5.52 9.83
N VAL A 431 5.88 -4.93 8.64
CA VAL A 431 4.84 -3.94 8.31
C VAL A 431 3.50 -4.60 7.96
N ARG A 432 3.53 -5.66 7.14
CA ARG A 432 2.30 -6.26 6.58
C ARG A 432 1.55 -7.13 7.57
N PHE A 433 2.26 -7.92 8.36
CA PHE A 433 1.62 -8.89 9.25
C PHE A 433 0.73 -8.22 10.30
N PRO A 434 1.16 -7.19 11.05
CA PRO A 434 0.29 -6.52 12.04
C PRO A 434 -0.99 -5.95 11.43
N ASN A 435 -0.91 -5.43 10.20
CA ASN A 435 -2.07 -4.94 9.46
C ASN A 435 -3.10 -6.03 9.16
N VAL A 436 -2.62 -7.19 8.72
CA VAL A 436 -3.47 -8.36 8.46
C VAL A 436 -4.03 -8.90 9.78
N PHE A 437 -3.18 -9.06 10.79
CA PHE A 437 -3.53 -9.59 12.09
C PHE A 437 -4.60 -8.76 12.78
N LYS A 438 -4.44 -7.42 12.83
CA LYS A 438 -5.41 -6.49 13.42
C LYS A 438 -6.82 -6.71 12.88
N VAL A 439 -6.96 -6.77 11.55
CA VAL A 439 -8.25 -6.94 10.89
C VAL A 439 -8.87 -8.28 11.26
N ASN A 440 -8.09 -9.36 11.19
CA ASN A 440 -8.60 -10.71 11.44
C ASN A 440 -8.92 -10.95 12.92
N PHE A 441 -8.09 -10.43 13.81
CA PHE A 441 -8.19 -10.63 15.25
C PHE A 441 -9.35 -9.83 15.86
N ASN A 442 -9.49 -8.54 15.51
CA ASN A 442 -10.50 -7.66 16.14
C ASN A 442 -11.92 -8.20 16.03
N HIS A 443 -12.25 -8.93 14.96
CA HIS A 443 -13.57 -9.52 14.77
C HIS A 443 -13.86 -10.73 15.67
N ILE A 444 -12.84 -11.42 16.18
CA ILE A 444 -12.99 -12.68 16.93
C ILE A 444 -12.29 -12.67 18.29
N ALA A 445 -11.73 -11.53 18.71
CA ALA A 445 -10.77 -11.41 19.81
C ALA A 445 -11.26 -11.95 21.17
N ASN A 446 -12.57 -12.00 21.41
CA ASN A 446 -13.17 -12.54 22.64
C ASN A 446 -13.56 -14.03 22.54
N GLN A 447 -13.44 -14.64 21.36
CA GLN A 447 -13.82 -16.03 21.08
C GLN A 447 -12.62 -16.94 20.79
N VAL A 448 -11.40 -16.40 20.81
CA VAL A 448 -10.17 -17.14 20.53
C VAL A 448 -9.08 -16.82 21.56
N SER A 449 -8.20 -17.80 21.79
CA SER A 449 -6.92 -17.60 22.49
C SER A 449 -6.01 -16.74 21.63
N PHE A 450 -5.43 -15.69 22.23
CA PHE A 450 -4.53 -14.75 21.56
C PHE A 450 -3.30 -15.45 20.96
N TYR A 451 -2.67 -16.36 21.71
CA TYR A 451 -1.47 -17.07 21.26
C TYR A 451 -1.75 -18.01 20.10
N ASP A 452 -2.85 -18.77 20.19
CA ASP A 452 -3.25 -19.73 19.15
C ASP A 452 -3.56 -19.00 17.84
N ILE A 453 -4.33 -17.91 17.90
CA ILE A 453 -4.70 -17.16 16.71
C ILE A 453 -3.48 -16.42 16.13
N LEU A 454 -2.61 -15.84 16.96
CA LEU A 454 -1.40 -15.17 16.47
C LEU A 454 -0.50 -16.13 15.70
N ASN A 455 -0.24 -17.32 16.26
CA ASN A 455 0.57 -18.34 15.59
C ASN A 455 -0.10 -18.88 14.32
N LEU A 456 -1.41 -19.13 14.35
CA LEU A 456 -2.16 -19.60 13.18
C LEU A 456 -2.17 -18.55 12.06
N GLU A 457 -2.30 -17.27 12.42
CA GLU A 457 -2.24 -16.14 11.48
C GLU A 457 -0.85 -15.98 10.87
N LEU A 458 0.23 -16.16 11.65
CA LEU A 458 1.60 -16.16 11.11
C LEU A 458 1.78 -17.26 10.05
N ILE A 459 1.29 -18.46 10.34
CA ILE A 459 1.34 -19.59 9.40
C ILE A 459 0.46 -19.30 8.19
N ARG A 460 -0.74 -18.74 8.38
CA ARG A 460 -1.60 -18.37 7.26
C ARG A 460 -0.98 -17.29 6.38
N TYR A 461 -0.30 -16.32 6.98
CA TYR A 461 0.37 -15.22 6.30
C TYR A 461 1.53 -15.72 5.43
N LYS A 462 2.40 -16.59 5.95
CA LYS A 462 3.59 -17.06 5.22
C LYS A 462 3.38 -18.35 4.43
N TYR A 463 2.60 -19.28 4.97
CA TYR A 463 2.40 -20.63 4.44
C TYR A 463 0.90 -21.00 4.32
N PRO A 464 0.14 -20.39 3.38
CA PRO A 464 -1.28 -20.67 3.20
C PRO A 464 -1.62 -22.15 2.94
N SER A 465 -0.73 -22.89 2.26
CA SER A 465 -0.88 -24.33 2.01
C SER A 465 -0.86 -25.13 3.31
N ILE A 466 0.06 -24.81 4.22
CA ILE A 466 0.14 -25.43 5.56
C ILE A 466 -1.12 -25.11 6.37
N HIS A 467 -1.55 -23.86 6.40
CA HIS A 467 -2.79 -23.47 7.07
C HIS A 467 -4.00 -24.26 6.55
N ASN A 468 -4.12 -24.42 5.22
CA ASN A 468 -5.19 -25.22 4.61
C ASN A 468 -5.08 -26.71 4.95
N PHE A 469 -3.87 -27.24 5.03
CA PHE A 469 -3.63 -28.62 5.47
C PHE A 469 -4.11 -28.82 6.92
N ILE A 470 -3.75 -27.92 7.83
CA ILE A 470 -4.22 -27.94 9.22
C ILE A 470 -5.75 -27.91 9.26
N ARG A 471 -6.38 -26.96 8.54
CA ARG A 471 -7.85 -26.82 8.48
C ARG A 471 -8.56 -28.11 8.06
N LYS A 472 -8.05 -28.82 7.06
CA LYS A 472 -8.67 -30.05 6.54
C LYS A 472 -8.56 -31.22 7.50
N ASN A 473 -7.48 -31.27 8.29
CA ASN A 473 -7.15 -32.43 9.11
C ASN A 473 -7.48 -32.25 10.60
N ILE A 474 -7.87 -31.05 11.06
CA ILE A 474 -8.09 -30.79 12.49
C ILE A 474 -9.23 -31.60 13.12
N LYS A 475 -10.26 -31.98 12.36
CA LYS A 475 -11.34 -32.86 12.87
C LYS A 475 -10.81 -34.25 13.26
N ASN A 476 -9.88 -34.78 12.46
CA ASN A 476 -9.25 -36.08 12.74
C ASN A 476 -8.30 -36.01 13.95
N ILE A 477 -7.89 -34.80 14.36
CA ILE A 477 -7.05 -34.56 15.55
C ILE A 477 -7.89 -34.62 16.84
N GLN A 478 -9.16 -34.22 16.79
CA GLN A 478 -10.03 -34.09 17.97
C GLN A 478 -10.68 -35.41 18.41
N ASP A 479 -11.00 -36.33 17.51
CA ASP A 479 -11.70 -37.59 17.83
C ASP A 479 -10.83 -38.67 18.51
N SER A 480 -9.53 -38.44 18.62
CA SER A 480 -8.64 -39.37 19.31
C SER A 480 -8.37 -38.91 20.74
N ASP A 481 -9.02 -39.55 21.73
CA ASP A 481 -8.67 -39.48 23.18
C ASP A 481 -7.24 -39.98 23.50
N LYS A 482 -6.42 -40.13 22.47
CA LYS A 482 -4.99 -40.33 22.51
C LYS A 482 -4.43 -39.55 21.32
N PHE A 483 -3.70 -38.47 21.60
CA PHE A 483 -2.76 -37.80 20.67
C PHE A 483 -1.79 -38.76 19.93
N TYR A 484 -1.81 -40.05 20.27
CA TYR A 484 -1.16 -41.16 19.56
C TYR A 484 -1.71 -41.45 18.15
N PHE A 485 -2.83 -40.87 17.69
CA PHE A 485 -3.30 -41.13 16.31
C PHE A 485 -2.65 -40.25 15.22
N PHE A 486 -1.84 -39.24 15.54
CA PHE A 486 -0.85 -38.74 14.57
C PHE A 486 0.43 -39.60 14.50
N LYS A 487 0.50 -40.65 15.33
CA LYS A 487 1.40 -41.79 15.11
C LYS A 487 0.83 -42.77 14.08
N ILE A 488 -0.47 -42.68 13.76
CA ILE A 488 -1.18 -43.42 12.72
C ILE A 488 -1.54 -42.39 11.64
N ASP A 489 -0.59 -41.70 11.04
CA ASP A 489 0.20 -42.30 9.98
C ASP A 489 1.38 -41.35 9.70
N HIS A 490 2.36 -41.34 10.60
CA HIS A 490 3.61 -40.58 10.48
C HIS A 490 4.35 -40.88 9.17
N VAL A 491 3.93 -41.91 8.42
CA VAL A 491 4.43 -42.26 7.10
C VAL A 491 3.58 -41.63 6.00
N SER A 492 2.24 -41.69 6.02
CA SER A 492 1.42 -41.09 4.95
C SER A 492 1.25 -39.57 5.05
N THR A 493 1.09 -39.02 6.25
CA THR A 493 1.07 -37.56 6.44
C THR A 493 2.44 -36.96 6.19
N LYS A 494 3.52 -37.65 6.62
CA LYS A 494 4.88 -37.29 6.22
C LYS A 494 5.12 -37.52 4.72
N ARG A 495 4.51 -38.51 4.06
CA ARG A 495 4.59 -38.66 2.60
C ARG A 495 3.95 -37.48 1.88
N LEU A 496 2.77 -37.05 2.33
CA LEU A 496 2.08 -35.87 1.79
C LEU A 496 2.88 -34.59 2.10
N TRP A 497 3.50 -34.50 3.28
CA TRP A 497 4.40 -33.43 3.69
C TRP A 497 5.71 -33.41 2.88
N ASP A 498 6.29 -34.58 2.62
CA ASP A 498 7.57 -34.79 1.92
C ASP A 498 7.41 -34.70 0.40
N GLN A 499 6.18 -34.82 -0.13
CA GLN A 499 5.86 -34.64 -1.55
C GLN A 499 5.65 -33.16 -1.94
N ASP A 500 5.39 -32.28 -0.98
CA ASP A 500 5.19 -30.85 -1.21
C ASP A 500 6.37 -30.06 -0.63
N ASP A 501 7.25 -29.55 -1.51
CA ASP A 501 8.43 -28.79 -1.13
C ASP A 501 8.10 -27.49 -0.36
N ASN A 502 6.85 -27.01 -0.40
CA ASN A 502 6.42 -25.89 0.43
C ASN A 502 6.03 -26.31 1.85
N LEU A 503 5.54 -27.55 2.05
CA LEU A 503 5.21 -28.07 3.37
C LEU A 503 6.50 -28.34 4.17
N LYS A 504 7.58 -28.84 3.55
CA LYS A 504 8.88 -29.06 4.21
C LYS A 504 9.52 -27.83 4.87
N LYS A 505 9.12 -26.62 4.49
CA LYS A 505 9.72 -25.36 5.00
C LYS A 505 9.42 -25.14 6.49
N LEU A 506 8.27 -25.61 6.98
CA LEU A 506 7.94 -25.63 8.41
C LEU A 506 8.16 -27.06 8.93
N ASP A 507 8.71 -27.19 10.14
CA ASP A 507 8.84 -28.52 10.74
C ASP A 507 7.43 -28.97 11.14
N ILE A 508 7.06 -30.21 10.81
CA ILE A 508 5.75 -30.76 11.17
C ILE A 508 5.58 -30.83 12.70
N ASN A 509 6.68 -31.04 13.44
CA ASN A 509 6.71 -30.97 14.90
C ASN A 509 6.38 -29.57 15.38
N LEU A 510 6.75 -28.55 14.59
CA LEU A 510 6.43 -27.17 14.90
C LEU A 510 4.93 -26.89 14.74
N ILE A 511 4.21 -27.65 13.92
CA ILE A 511 2.75 -27.53 13.82
C ILE A 511 2.09 -28.29 14.97
N PHE A 512 2.58 -29.48 15.30
CA PHE A 512 2.07 -30.24 16.45
C PHE A 512 2.22 -29.48 17.75
N ALA A 513 3.29 -28.72 17.93
CA ALA A 513 3.48 -27.89 19.11
C ALA A 513 2.49 -26.70 19.23
N LEU A 514 1.80 -26.28 18.14
CA LEU A 514 0.64 -25.36 18.25
C LEU A 514 -0.54 -26.03 18.95
N PHE A 515 -0.57 -27.36 18.86
CA PHE A 515 -1.61 -28.25 19.33
C PHE A 515 -1.14 -29.14 20.49
N ASP A 516 0.08 -28.95 21.04
CA ASP A 516 0.56 -29.69 22.21
C ASP A 516 0.42 -28.88 23.50
N ASN A 517 0.04 -29.59 24.56
CA ASN A 517 -0.22 -29.03 25.88
C ASN A 517 1.10 -28.67 26.58
N PRO A 518 1.31 -27.45 27.13
CA PRO A 518 2.51 -27.16 27.92
C PRO A 518 2.69 -28.11 29.11
N ILE A 519 1.62 -28.77 29.57
CA ILE A 519 1.63 -29.64 30.76
C ILE A 519 2.29 -31.01 30.52
N ASN A 520 2.38 -31.50 29.27
CA ASN A 520 2.97 -32.82 29.01
C ASN A 520 4.49 -32.80 28.70
N ARG A 521 5.14 -31.64 28.80
CA ARG A 521 6.59 -31.53 28.61
C ARG A 521 7.42 -32.13 29.76
N ASP A 522 6.80 -32.57 30.84
CA ASP A 522 7.44 -33.31 31.93
C ASP A 522 7.72 -34.79 31.59
N SER A 523 7.09 -35.35 30.54
CA SER A 523 7.13 -36.80 30.26
C SER A 523 7.94 -37.19 29.02
N VAL A 524 8.40 -36.23 28.21
CA VAL A 524 9.27 -36.49 27.06
C VAL A 524 10.68 -36.09 27.45
N HIS A 525 11.54 -37.09 27.63
CA HIS A 525 12.97 -36.94 27.90
C HIS A 525 13.62 -35.90 26.98
N THR A 526 13.65 -34.64 27.43
CA THR A 526 14.45 -33.56 26.88
C THR A 526 15.22 -32.94 28.05
N PRO A 527 16.53 -32.64 27.91
CA PRO A 527 17.38 -32.25 29.03
C PRO A 527 17.13 -30.84 29.60
N PHE A 528 15.97 -30.21 29.32
CA PHE A 528 15.70 -28.81 29.67
C PHE A 528 14.41 -28.61 30.50
N ALA A 529 13.83 -29.68 31.05
CA ALA A 529 12.69 -29.58 31.96
C ALA A 529 13.15 -29.24 33.38
N ASN A 530 13.34 -27.95 33.68
CA ASN A 530 13.30 -27.46 35.06
C ASN A 530 13.15 -25.92 35.08
N LYS A 531 11.91 -25.44 34.96
CA LYS A 531 11.32 -24.23 35.61
C LYS A 531 10.16 -23.69 34.77
N SER A 532 8.99 -24.33 34.86
CA SER A 532 7.74 -23.77 34.31
C SER A 532 6.53 -24.30 35.07
N LYS A 533 6.50 -24.12 36.40
CA LYS A 533 5.33 -24.46 37.22
C LYS A 533 4.15 -23.49 37.06
N ASP A 534 4.39 -22.30 36.48
CA ASP A 534 3.38 -21.23 36.45
C ASP A 534 2.75 -20.96 35.07
N LEU A 535 3.17 -21.68 34.01
CA LEU A 535 2.53 -21.66 32.69
C LEU A 535 1.39 -22.69 32.55
N SER A 536 0.90 -23.21 33.69
CA SER A 536 -0.26 -24.12 33.79
C SER A 536 -1.62 -23.41 33.67
N LEU A 537 -1.64 -22.17 33.15
CA LEU A 537 -2.85 -21.41 32.88
C LEU A 537 -3.24 -21.55 31.40
N ASN A 538 -4.03 -22.59 31.09
CA ASN A 538 -5.03 -22.67 30.01
C ASN A 538 -5.21 -24.09 29.45
N GLU A 539 -5.25 -25.08 30.33
CA GLU A 539 -5.38 -26.47 29.90
C GLU A 539 -6.76 -26.83 29.30
N ASN A 540 -7.79 -25.99 29.42
CA ASN A 540 -9.12 -26.23 28.88
C ASN A 540 -9.87 -24.89 28.73
N SER A 541 -9.26 -23.90 28.06
CA SER A 541 -10.04 -22.70 27.74
C SER A 541 -11.03 -23.05 26.63
N SER A 542 -12.31 -22.76 26.86
CA SER A 542 -13.38 -22.77 25.85
C SER A 542 -12.99 -22.04 24.55
N LEU A 543 -12.02 -21.12 24.66
CA LEU A 543 -11.47 -20.27 23.62
C LEU A 543 -10.35 -20.93 22.79
N GLY A 544 -9.67 -21.97 23.26
CA GLY A 544 -8.52 -22.58 22.57
C GLY A 544 -8.88 -23.25 21.25
N ILE A 545 -7.92 -23.36 20.32
CA ILE A 545 -8.14 -23.96 18.99
C ILE A 545 -8.57 -25.43 19.04
N ARG A 546 -8.31 -26.10 20.17
CA ARG A 546 -8.72 -27.50 20.42
C ARG A 546 -10.18 -27.65 20.82
N SER A 547 -10.83 -26.57 21.26
CA SER A 547 -12.23 -26.62 21.66
C SER A 547 -13.12 -26.94 20.46
N TYR A 548 -13.93 -28.00 20.57
CA TYR A 548 -14.86 -28.44 19.52
C TYR A 548 -15.81 -27.31 19.08
N SER A 549 -16.18 -26.41 20.01
CA SER A 549 -17.06 -25.29 19.72
C SER A 549 -16.38 -24.14 18.97
N ASN A 550 -15.06 -23.96 19.10
CA ASN A 550 -14.38 -22.73 18.67
C ASN A 550 -13.39 -22.93 17.53
N TYR A 551 -12.95 -24.16 17.21
CA TYR A 551 -11.96 -24.38 16.14
C TYR A 551 -12.42 -23.80 14.79
N GLN A 552 -13.72 -23.79 14.48
CA GLN A 552 -14.24 -23.19 13.24
C GLN A 552 -14.02 -21.68 13.19
N THR A 553 -14.09 -20.97 14.33
CA THR A 553 -13.85 -19.53 14.44
C THR A 553 -12.42 -19.19 14.01
N TYR A 554 -11.43 -20.01 14.37
CA TYR A 554 -10.03 -19.83 13.97
C TYR A 554 -9.80 -19.87 12.45
N PHE A 555 -10.50 -20.75 11.73
CA PHE A 555 -10.31 -20.91 10.28
C PHE A 555 -11.27 -20.09 9.42
N THR A 556 -12.45 -19.76 9.95
CA THR A 556 -13.46 -18.98 9.22
C THR A 556 -13.33 -17.48 9.49
N LEU A 557 -12.69 -17.09 10.60
CA LEU A 557 -12.65 -15.71 11.12
C LEU A 557 -14.04 -15.09 11.27
N ARG A 558 -15.05 -15.93 11.44
CA ARG A 558 -16.42 -15.50 11.67
C ARG A 558 -16.76 -15.85 13.10
N LEU A 559 -17.40 -14.89 13.77
CA LEU A 559 -18.20 -15.22 14.92
C LEU A 559 -19.22 -16.23 14.43
N ILE A 560 -19.20 -17.42 15.02
CA ILE A 560 -20.25 -18.39 14.77
C ILE A 560 -21.50 -17.73 15.34
N GLU A 561 -22.46 -17.31 14.50
CA GLU A 561 -23.75 -16.70 14.91
C GLU A 561 -24.52 -17.58 15.92
N LYS A 562 -24.05 -18.81 16.13
CA LYS A 562 -24.62 -19.87 16.95
C LYS A 562 -23.87 -20.12 18.27
N ALA A 563 -22.81 -19.37 18.57
CA ALA A 563 -21.97 -19.58 19.75
C ALA A 563 -22.30 -18.58 20.87
N ILE A 564 -22.54 -19.11 22.07
CA ILE A 564 -22.75 -18.32 23.29
C ILE A 564 -21.50 -17.46 23.55
N ASP A 565 -21.69 -16.14 23.71
CA ASP A 565 -20.62 -15.19 24.03
C ASP A 565 -19.89 -15.62 25.32
N GLU A 566 -18.56 -15.70 25.26
CA GLU A 566 -17.77 -16.19 26.38
C GLU A 566 -17.85 -15.25 27.58
N VAL A 567 -17.85 -13.94 27.36
CA VAL A 567 -17.91 -12.95 28.45
C VAL A 567 -19.26 -13.05 29.15
N GLU A 568 -20.34 -13.17 28.38
CA GLU A 568 -21.68 -13.39 28.91
C GLU A 568 -21.78 -14.72 29.68
N PHE A 569 -21.23 -15.81 29.14
CA PHE A 569 -21.22 -17.13 29.78
C PHE A 569 -20.43 -17.13 31.11
N GLN A 570 -19.24 -16.52 31.11
CA GLN A 570 -18.40 -16.41 32.31
C GLN A 570 -19.05 -15.55 33.40
N ALA A 571 -19.86 -14.56 33.02
CA ALA A 571 -20.65 -13.77 33.98
C ALA A 571 -21.85 -14.58 34.53
N ILE A 572 -22.58 -15.27 33.65
CA ILE A 572 -23.83 -15.97 34.01
C ILE A 572 -23.57 -17.19 34.89
N LYS A 573 -22.48 -17.94 34.68
CA LYS A 573 -22.17 -19.14 35.48
C LYS A 573 -22.02 -18.85 36.99
N LEU A 574 -21.64 -17.62 37.35
CA LEU A 574 -21.50 -17.14 38.73
C LEU A 574 -22.77 -16.43 39.27
N ALA A 575 -23.80 -16.26 38.45
CA ALA A 575 -25.04 -15.62 38.84
C ALA A 575 -25.87 -16.50 39.80
N LYS A 576 -26.93 -15.92 40.39
CA LYS A 576 -27.92 -16.69 41.13
C LYS A 576 -28.52 -17.78 40.25
N THR A 577 -28.73 -18.97 40.80
CA THR A 577 -29.17 -20.16 40.06
C THR A 577 -30.43 -19.96 39.23
N GLU A 578 -31.39 -19.17 39.73
CA GLU A 578 -32.62 -18.82 38.98
C GLU A 578 -32.28 -18.07 37.69
N HIS A 579 -31.52 -16.98 37.79
CA HIS A 579 -31.07 -16.19 36.65
C HIS A 579 -30.19 -16.99 35.67
N PHE A 580 -29.37 -17.91 36.19
CA PHE A 580 -28.60 -18.84 35.35
C PHE A 580 -29.53 -19.74 34.52
N LEU A 581 -30.53 -20.36 35.16
CA LEU A 581 -31.47 -21.26 34.47
C LEU A 581 -32.36 -20.50 33.46
N ASP A 582 -32.83 -19.30 33.80
CA ASP A 582 -33.58 -18.44 32.87
C ASP A 582 -32.77 -18.13 31.61
N LYS A 583 -31.46 -17.88 31.77
CA LYS A 583 -30.55 -17.62 30.65
C LYS A 583 -30.30 -18.86 29.81
N ILE A 584 -30.03 -20.00 30.44
CA ILE A 584 -29.90 -21.30 29.76
C ILE A 584 -31.17 -21.63 28.98
N GLU A 585 -32.34 -21.36 29.56
CA GLU A 585 -33.61 -21.51 28.88
C GLU A 585 -33.72 -20.57 27.67
N SER A 586 -33.42 -19.29 27.85
CA SER A 586 -33.47 -18.30 26.76
C SER A 586 -32.58 -18.70 25.58
N TRP A 587 -31.34 -19.14 25.84
CA TRP A 587 -30.43 -19.61 24.81
C TRP A 587 -30.91 -20.89 24.14
N SER A 588 -31.49 -21.83 24.89
CA SER A 588 -32.05 -23.07 24.32
C SER A 588 -33.25 -22.85 23.40
N GLN A 589 -33.93 -21.70 23.49
CA GLN A 589 -35.08 -21.33 22.66
C GLN A 589 -34.68 -20.49 21.43
N MET A 590 -33.45 -19.97 21.38
CA MET A 590 -32.96 -19.22 20.23
C MET A 590 -32.71 -20.17 19.05
N SER A 591 -33.27 -19.85 17.88
CA SER A 591 -33.07 -20.63 16.64
C SER A 591 -31.61 -20.73 16.21
N GLU A 592 -30.78 -19.81 16.73
CA GLU A 592 -29.36 -19.71 16.43
C GLU A 592 -28.53 -20.68 17.26
N ILE A 593 -28.93 -21.08 18.47
CA ILE A 593 -28.11 -21.90 19.38
C ILE A 593 -28.63 -23.35 19.42
N THR A 594 -27.79 -24.32 19.06
CA THR A 594 -28.19 -25.74 19.14
C THR A 594 -28.07 -26.28 20.57
N LEU A 595 -28.97 -27.19 20.95
CA LEU A 595 -28.91 -27.89 22.24
C LEU A 595 -27.55 -28.58 22.45
N GLU A 596 -27.00 -29.18 21.41
CA GLU A 596 -25.68 -29.81 21.42
C GLU A 596 -24.58 -28.79 21.76
N SER A 597 -24.57 -27.62 21.11
CA SER A 597 -23.60 -26.55 21.38
C SER A 597 -23.67 -26.07 22.82
N LEU A 598 -24.88 -25.90 23.36
CA LEU A 598 -25.10 -25.45 24.73
C LEU A 598 -24.61 -26.49 25.76
N VAL A 599 -24.81 -27.77 25.47
CA VAL A 599 -24.37 -28.88 26.33
C VAL A 599 -22.87 -29.05 26.28
N THR A 600 -22.26 -28.99 25.09
CA THR A 600 -20.79 -28.97 24.96
C THR A 600 -20.19 -27.78 25.72
N LYS A 601 -20.84 -26.61 25.70
CA LYS A 601 -20.39 -25.44 26.45
C LYS A 601 -20.41 -25.67 27.96
N LEU A 602 -21.52 -26.20 28.50
CA LEU A 602 -21.62 -26.52 29.92
C LEU A 602 -20.62 -27.62 30.33
N TYR A 603 -20.44 -28.62 29.48
CA TYR A 603 -19.49 -29.73 29.70
C TYR A 603 -18.03 -29.28 29.65
N SER A 604 -17.71 -28.22 28.87
CA SER A 604 -16.36 -27.67 28.81
C SER A 604 -15.85 -27.13 30.16
N VAL A 605 -16.75 -26.86 31.12
CA VAL A 605 -16.40 -26.45 32.48
C VAL A 605 -15.95 -27.66 33.29
N SER A 606 -14.64 -27.90 33.30
CA SER A 606 -13.99 -29.03 33.99
C SER A 606 -13.48 -28.69 35.40
N LYS A 607 -13.32 -27.40 35.74
CA LYS A 607 -12.88 -26.92 37.07
C LYS A 607 -13.85 -25.84 37.58
N PHE A 608 -14.23 -25.93 38.85
CA PHE A 608 -15.19 -25.01 39.47
C PHE A 608 -14.47 -24.10 40.48
N SER A 609 -14.69 -22.80 40.35
CA SER A 609 -14.18 -21.78 41.26
C SER A 609 -15.02 -21.67 42.54
N SER A 610 -16.28 -22.13 42.52
CA SER A 610 -17.19 -22.07 43.67
C SER A 610 -18.25 -23.18 43.66
N GLN A 611 -18.81 -23.47 44.83
CA GLN A 611 -19.95 -24.39 44.99
C GLN A 611 -21.18 -23.91 44.20
N LEU A 612 -21.34 -22.58 44.04
CA LEU A 612 -22.44 -21.99 43.27
C LEU A 612 -22.28 -22.27 41.77
N GLU A 613 -21.07 -22.10 41.22
CA GLU A 613 -20.76 -22.40 39.83
C GLU A 613 -21.02 -23.88 39.51
N TYR A 614 -20.54 -24.78 40.37
CA TYR A 614 -20.80 -26.21 40.26
C TYR A 614 -22.30 -26.52 40.22
N LYS A 615 -23.06 -25.98 41.19
CA LYS A 615 -24.52 -26.16 41.28
C LYS A 615 -25.24 -25.63 40.03
N ASN A 616 -24.79 -24.50 39.49
CA ASN A 616 -25.36 -23.91 38.29
C ASN A 616 -25.12 -24.80 37.07
N ILE A 617 -23.87 -25.19 36.79
CA ILE A 617 -23.54 -26.05 35.63
C ILE A 617 -24.32 -27.37 35.69
N LEU A 618 -24.36 -28.03 36.86
CA LEU A 618 -25.06 -29.29 37.03
C LEU A 618 -26.58 -29.15 36.84
N ARG A 619 -27.19 -28.08 37.36
CA ARG A 619 -28.62 -27.80 37.14
C ARG A 619 -28.93 -27.41 35.71
N GLY A 620 -28.04 -26.69 35.03
CA GLY A 620 -28.17 -26.36 33.62
C GLY A 620 -28.14 -27.61 32.74
N LEU A 621 -27.19 -28.52 32.99
CA LEU A 621 -27.13 -29.81 32.30
C LEU A 621 -28.41 -30.61 32.52
N TYR A 622 -28.87 -30.73 33.77
CA TYR A 622 -30.12 -31.44 34.10
C TYR A 622 -31.33 -30.84 33.39
N PHE A 623 -31.46 -29.51 33.41
CA PHE A 623 -32.54 -28.78 32.73
C PHE A 623 -32.58 -29.06 31.22
N LEU A 624 -31.42 -29.13 30.56
CA LEU A 624 -31.35 -29.42 29.13
C LEU A 624 -31.63 -30.88 28.80
N VAL A 625 -31.19 -31.81 29.67
CA VAL A 625 -31.56 -33.22 29.59
C VAL A 625 -33.09 -33.35 29.63
N GLU A 626 -33.73 -32.78 30.66
CA GLU A 626 -35.17 -32.83 30.86
C GLU A 626 -35.93 -32.26 29.65
N LYS A 627 -35.49 -31.09 29.15
CA LYS A 627 -36.07 -30.43 27.98
C LYS A 627 -35.93 -31.24 26.69
N PHE A 628 -34.81 -31.94 26.51
CA PHE A 628 -34.59 -32.84 25.38
C PHE A 628 -35.55 -34.04 25.43
N TYR A 629 -35.75 -34.63 26.61
CA TYR A 629 -36.70 -35.73 26.81
C TYR A 629 -38.16 -35.32 26.58
N THR A 630 -38.55 -34.12 27.00
CA THR A 630 -39.93 -33.63 26.80
C THR A 630 -40.26 -33.31 25.33
N ASN A 631 -39.27 -32.94 24.51
CA ASN A 631 -39.50 -32.51 23.12
C ASN A 631 -39.33 -33.61 22.06
N ASN A 632 -38.62 -34.71 22.36
CA ASN A 632 -38.23 -35.73 21.36
C ASN A 632 -38.96 -37.09 21.46
N TYR A 633 -40.18 -37.15 21.99
CA TYR A 633 -40.98 -38.40 22.00
C TYR A 633 -41.36 -38.92 20.59
N SER A 634 -40.93 -38.28 19.50
CA SER A 634 -41.34 -38.62 18.13
C SER A 634 -40.24 -38.54 17.05
N SER A 635 -38.94 -38.63 17.38
CA SER A 635 -37.84 -38.68 16.38
C SER A 635 -36.75 -39.70 16.74
N PRO A 636 -36.32 -40.59 15.81
CA PRO A 636 -35.37 -41.68 16.09
C PRO A 636 -33.89 -41.32 15.83
N ASP A 637 -33.42 -40.13 16.19
CA ASP A 637 -31.98 -39.81 16.15
C ASP A 637 -31.29 -40.26 17.46
N THR A 638 -31.00 -41.55 17.54
CA THR A 638 -30.45 -42.24 18.72
C THR A 638 -28.94 -42.02 18.92
N SER A 639 -28.20 -41.50 17.94
CA SER A 639 -26.75 -41.28 18.04
C SER A 639 -26.36 -40.14 19.00
N ASN A 640 -27.08 -39.02 18.93
CA ASN A 640 -26.89 -37.88 19.84
C ASN A 640 -27.28 -38.23 21.28
N PHE A 641 -28.27 -39.10 21.46
CA PHE A 641 -28.69 -39.62 22.76
C PHE A 641 -27.59 -40.43 23.46
N PHE A 642 -26.90 -41.32 22.74
CA PHE A 642 -25.80 -42.12 23.30
C PHE A 642 -24.61 -41.25 23.72
N ASN A 643 -24.26 -40.23 22.95
CA ASN A 643 -23.23 -39.28 23.34
C ASN A 643 -23.67 -38.47 24.58
N PHE A 644 -24.92 -38.02 24.64
CA PHE A 644 -25.47 -37.27 25.77
C PHE A 644 -25.49 -38.08 27.07
N GLN A 645 -25.93 -39.34 26.99
CA GLN A 645 -25.98 -40.25 28.13
C GLN A 645 -24.56 -40.61 28.59
N LYS A 646 -23.61 -40.78 27.65
CA LYS A 646 -22.19 -40.97 27.95
C LYS A 646 -21.58 -39.74 28.63
N TYR A 647 -21.82 -38.52 28.12
CA TYR A 647 -21.36 -37.29 28.76
C TYR A 647 -21.94 -37.12 30.17
N PHE A 648 -23.23 -37.44 30.38
CA PHE A 648 -23.86 -37.37 31.70
C PHE A 648 -23.34 -38.45 32.67
N LEU A 649 -23.09 -39.67 32.18
CA LEU A 649 -22.50 -40.77 32.95
C LEU A 649 -21.03 -40.53 33.31
N ASP A 650 -20.22 -39.99 32.39
CA ASP A 650 -18.82 -39.63 32.64
C ASP A 650 -18.71 -38.45 33.64
N TYR A 651 -19.63 -37.48 33.55
CA TYR A 651 -19.74 -36.37 34.50
C TYR A 651 -20.19 -36.81 35.89
N THR A 652 -21.10 -37.79 35.99
CA THR A 652 -21.56 -38.34 37.28
C THR A 652 -20.58 -39.35 37.90
N ASN A 653 -19.80 -40.05 37.07
CA ASN A 653 -18.74 -40.95 37.57
C ASN A 653 -17.50 -40.18 38.05
N SER A 654 -17.16 -39.05 37.43
CA SER A 654 -16.09 -38.16 37.91
C SER A 654 -16.44 -37.46 39.24
N ILE A 655 -17.72 -37.46 39.62
CA ILE A 655 -18.24 -36.94 40.90
C ILE A 655 -18.05 -37.94 42.05
N PHE A 656 -17.88 -39.25 41.80
CA PHE A 656 -17.67 -40.24 42.87
C PHE A 656 -16.20 -40.38 43.30
N LEU A 657 -15.28 -39.63 42.69
CA LEU A 657 -13.84 -39.66 42.96
C LEU A 657 -13.28 -38.35 43.57
N ILE A 658 -14.15 -37.39 43.89
CA ILE A 658 -13.87 -36.18 44.69
C ILE A 658 -14.68 -36.29 45.97
#